data_AF-A0A1X0RC56-F1
#
_entry.id   AF-A0A1X0RC56-F1
#
_cell.length_a   1.000
_cell.length_b   1.000
_cell.length_c   1.000
_cell.angle_alpha   90.00
_cell.angle_beta   90.00
_cell.angle_gamma   90.00
#
_symmetry.space_group_name_H-M   'P 1'
#
loop_
_entity.id
_entity.type
_entity.pdbx_description
1 polymer ?
#
loop_
_entity_poly.entity_id
_entity_poly.type
_entity_poly.pdbx_seq_one_letter_code
_entity_poly.pdbx_strand_id
1 'polypeptide(L)'
;MRHSIPPEGYVTTEEEDDLIPPARPVRAANRTMEGSSQLLDDVYDKLPPGWMRKITPQGRYYYCNPETEETTWELENIDPDTGMLIPSQPNSPPSSPSEISFDLKDTPITWSTLSAMIAHAIHNLKECIRAGKTTYIRQESAQVVQRIRLLLYVSNCLDKESSVHLKSNKQLRAVHRNLLASVAKLILSAKMTSSAWPSPEALGKLMNEAEEILVSVRHFMTWAQDMRIELKEKAGPTLAVDRPLWKNPIQVNSQHYHRAMLSGQPDAVTAIMVLADNVRGAISSFMESIRDAYSHIHNDQDIKSTLRKLKANAPLLVAQFRNLSNTTSQFMNTVEQVHEDDNLKSVAIMKAKHPIYAAMGSLFVVTQQITNSGMDIVEAEAAYERINEAVQAIENGIENAVDYSQMDEEEIAEEVKTEDEEVKEEEHQEQPKPSSSSNPSPVKDVKIAKFFGEDPPPPPRNPSPTTPSSPSAGVPATNTQGEVPWFLAADIDPNEIALNVEGQVKGGTLHGLVKRLTQHDQFDAKFNTTFLLTYRSFCSTEELFNELFQRYQLQPPEELTAEEREQWSERKLKLIRLRVFNVIKSWLETYYNEEEDRPMLLELSQFTDHVISHSMKFGAEQLTRLIKKRMLAEESGQIRKMKLNVRQKEMPPSILPKNMKRIKLLELDPHELARQMTIMDFRLYNRIKPVECLDKNWGKPDTEEGTHIAANVKASIEHSNQVTAWVTDSILSKEEVKKRAAVLKHWIAVADRCRILNNFNTCMAILSAFDNGSIGRLKRTWELINGRSIQILRNIRRVMGANRNFSNYREIIHRVIPPCIPFLGIYLQDLTFIEDGNSNFLKKSNNFINFAKRMKTAEVIQDLQQYQSIHYMLNAVPDIQEFIKTHLQSSRDEEELYNLSLKLEPREHGEDTIARRLKESGL
;
A
#
# COMPACT_ATOMS: atom_id res chain seq x y z
N MET A 1 62.99 -26.17 -27.15
CA MET A 1 61.99 -27.10 -27.72
C MET A 1 60.97 -27.37 -26.62
N ARG A 2 59.65 -27.33 -26.86
CA ARG A 2 58.83 -28.45 -27.38
C ARG A 2 59.12 -29.76 -26.64
N HIS A 3 58.11 -30.40 -26.09
CA HIS A 3 57.48 -31.58 -26.70
C HIS A 3 56.04 -31.72 -26.18
N SER A 4 55.26 -32.65 -26.73
CA SER A 4 53.79 -32.60 -26.69
C SER A 4 53.18 -33.79 -25.95
N ILE A 5 52.07 -33.53 -25.23
CA ILE A 5 51.12 -34.52 -24.66
C ILE A 5 51.64 -35.24 -23.37
N PRO A 6 50.76 -35.62 -22.40
CA PRO A 6 51.06 -35.74 -20.94
C PRO A 6 51.42 -37.20 -20.51
N PRO A 7 51.70 -37.58 -19.22
CA PRO A 7 51.25 -36.98 -17.93
C PRO A 7 52.23 -37.04 -16.71
N GLU A 8 51.69 -36.78 -15.50
CA GLU A 8 52.20 -37.14 -14.14
C GLU A 8 53.51 -36.50 -13.60
N GLY A 9 53.65 -36.37 -12.26
CA GLY A 9 54.96 -36.27 -11.58
C GLY A 9 55.20 -35.16 -10.53
N TYR A 10 55.38 -35.56 -9.26
CA TYR A 10 55.70 -34.80 -8.03
C TYR A 10 57.17 -34.31 -7.83
N VAL A 11 57.42 -33.52 -6.74
CA VAL A 11 58.61 -33.54 -5.81
C VAL A 11 59.92 -32.79 -6.21
N THR A 12 60.79 -32.18 -5.35
CA THR A 12 60.80 -31.28 -4.13
C THR A 12 62.28 -30.85 -3.82
N THR A 13 62.62 -30.29 -2.63
CA THR A 13 63.97 -30.33 -1.92
C THR A 13 65.03 -29.25 -2.32
N GLU A 14 65.99 -28.70 -1.52
CA GLU A 14 66.39 -28.46 -0.07
C GLU A 14 67.67 -27.52 -0.11
N GLU A 15 68.41 -26.93 0.87
CA GLU A 15 68.49 -26.65 2.35
C GLU A 15 69.66 -25.61 2.58
N GLU A 16 69.96 -24.93 3.71
CA GLU A 16 69.27 -24.63 5.00
C GLU A 16 69.09 -23.09 5.22
N ASP A 17 69.87 -22.24 5.97
CA ASP A 17 70.99 -22.33 6.95
C ASP A 17 71.11 -20.99 7.78
N ASP A 18 72.00 -20.90 8.79
CA ASP A 18 72.47 -19.76 9.64
C ASP A 18 71.43 -18.85 10.40
N LEU A 19 71.44 -18.67 11.74
CA LEU A 19 72.36 -19.18 12.78
C LEU A 19 71.77 -19.18 14.24
N ILE A 20 71.12 -20.29 14.64
CA ILE A 20 71.16 -21.05 15.93
C ILE A 20 71.08 -20.30 17.36
N PRO A 21 71.14 -20.94 18.57
CA PRO A 21 69.99 -21.04 19.52
C PRO A 21 70.34 -20.65 21.02
N PRO A 22 69.93 -21.32 22.15
CA PRO A 22 68.78 -22.21 22.49
C PRO A 22 68.07 -21.97 23.86
N ALA A 23 66.87 -22.55 24.05
CA ALA A 23 66.45 -23.22 25.32
C ALA A 23 65.17 -24.09 25.15
N ARG A 24 65.13 -25.27 25.79
CA ARG A 24 64.03 -26.29 25.86
C ARG A 24 64.34 -27.21 27.07
N PRO A 25 63.61 -28.32 27.38
CA PRO A 25 62.38 -28.91 26.80
C PRO A 25 61.23 -29.03 27.83
N VAL A 26 60.04 -29.56 27.51
CA VAL A 26 59.59 -30.98 27.68
C VAL A 26 58.04 -30.94 27.57
N ARG A 27 57.23 -31.92 27.14
CA ARG A 27 57.16 -33.13 26.26
C ARG A 27 55.65 -33.52 26.26
N ALA A 28 55.05 -34.35 25.41
CA ALA A 28 55.19 -34.85 24.03
C ALA A 28 53.96 -35.79 23.83
N ALA A 29 53.49 -36.27 22.67
CA ALA A 29 53.91 -36.25 21.26
C ALA A 29 52.59 -36.16 20.40
N ASN A 30 52.36 -36.70 19.20
CA ASN A 30 53.09 -37.57 18.26
C ASN A 30 52.47 -37.48 16.84
N ARG A 31 53.16 -38.02 15.82
CA ARG A 31 52.74 -38.23 14.41
C ARG A 31 52.51 -36.94 13.59
N THR A 32 53.42 -36.47 12.72
CA THR A 32 53.89 -37.00 11.39
C THR A 32 52.82 -36.91 10.29
N MET A 33 53.05 -36.41 9.07
CA MET A 33 54.29 -36.13 8.31
C MET A 33 54.29 -34.73 7.65
N GLU A 34 55.40 -34.36 6.98
CA GLU A 34 55.71 -33.03 6.42
C GLU A 34 55.76 -33.01 4.88
N GLY A 35 55.91 -31.80 4.28
CA GLY A 35 56.45 -31.64 2.92
C GLY A 35 55.81 -30.54 2.05
N SER A 36 56.30 -29.31 2.15
CA SER A 36 56.18 -28.27 1.10
C SER A 36 56.94 -26.96 1.41
N SER A 37 58.16 -26.78 0.88
CA SER A 37 58.83 -25.48 0.64
C SER A 37 60.08 -25.68 -0.21
N GLN A 38 60.08 -25.17 -1.45
CA GLN A 38 61.19 -25.01 -2.43
C GLN A 38 60.53 -24.72 -3.79
N LEU A 39 61.05 -23.76 -4.58
CA LEU A 39 60.47 -23.07 -5.78
C LEU A 39 59.85 -21.67 -5.52
N LEU A 40 60.68 -20.67 -5.19
CA LEU A 40 60.21 -19.27 -5.02
C LEU A 40 61.05 -18.17 -5.72
N ASP A 41 62.18 -18.50 -6.37
CA ASP A 41 63.22 -17.49 -6.72
C ASP A 41 63.57 -17.29 -8.22
N ASP A 42 62.89 -17.94 -9.19
CA ASP A 42 63.39 -17.99 -10.59
C ASP A 42 62.40 -17.59 -11.72
N VAL A 43 61.42 -16.70 -11.46
CA VAL A 43 60.46 -16.25 -12.52
C VAL A 43 60.10 -14.75 -12.50
N TYR A 44 60.95 -13.85 -11.97
CA TYR A 44 60.69 -12.39 -12.04
C TYR A 44 61.93 -11.49 -12.21
N ASP A 45 62.73 -11.70 -13.26
CA ASP A 45 63.46 -10.60 -13.91
C ASP A 45 63.80 -10.86 -15.40
N LYS A 46 62.87 -10.49 -16.28
CA LYS A 46 63.13 -10.14 -17.69
C LYS A 46 62.32 -8.89 -18.04
N LEU A 47 62.93 -7.73 -17.88
CA LEU A 47 62.38 -6.46 -18.32
C LEU A 47 62.68 -6.25 -19.82
N PRO A 48 61.80 -5.60 -20.60
CA PRO A 48 62.09 -5.24 -21.98
C PRO A 48 63.35 -4.37 -22.11
N PRO A 49 64.05 -4.37 -23.27
CA PRO A 49 65.27 -3.59 -23.46
C PRO A 49 65.08 -2.10 -23.13
N GLY A 50 66.06 -1.51 -22.46
CA GLY A 50 66.02 -0.11 -21.98
C GLY A 50 65.25 0.13 -20.68
N TRP A 51 64.38 -0.79 -20.24
CA TRP A 51 63.57 -0.60 -19.03
C TRP A 51 64.23 -1.14 -17.76
N MET A 52 64.30 -0.30 -16.72
CA MET A 52 64.86 -0.67 -15.41
C MET A 52 63.85 -0.48 -14.26
N ARG A 53 63.85 -1.42 -13.31
CA ARG A 53 63.05 -1.36 -12.08
C ARG A 53 63.76 -0.49 -11.03
N LYS A 54 63.06 0.51 -10.47
CA LYS A 54 63.50 1.36 -9.34
C LYS A 54 62.49 1.27 -8.20
N ILE A 55 62.89 1.74 -7.02
CA ILE A 55 62.04 1.79 -5.81
C ILE A 55 61.86 3.25 -5.40
N THR A 56 60.64 3.65 -5.07
CA THR A 56 60.38 4.96 -4.46
C THR A 56 60.88 5.00 -3.01
N PRO A 57 61.09 6.19 -2.40
CA PRO A 57 61.40 6.31 -0.97
C PRO A 57 60.33 5.75 -0.01
N GLN A 58 59.20 5.29 -0.55
CA GLN A 58 58.07 4.70 0.18
C GLN A 58 58.01 3.16 -0.03
N GLY A 59 59.06 2.55 -0.60
CA GLY A 59 59.19 1.11 -0.77
C GLY A 59 58.42 0.50 -1.94
N ARG A 60 57.82 1.31 -2.83
CA ARG A 60 57.06 0.81 -3.99
C ARG A 60 57.94 0.76 -5.24
N TYR A 61 57.93 -0.38 -5.93
CA TYR A 61 58.57 -0.55 -7.22
C TYR A 61 57.86 0.24 -8.33
N TYR A 62 58.66 0.74 -9.29
CA TYR A 62 58.21 1.30 -10.56
C TYR A 62 59.25 1.02 -11.64
N TYR A 63 58.88 1.16 -12.90
CA TYR A 63 59.74 0.94 -14.05
C TYR A 63 59.97 2.27 -14.78
N CYS A 64 61.21 2.52 -15.20
CA CYS A 64 61.56 3.68 -16.00
C CYS A 64 62.54 3.29 -17.11
N ASN A 65 62.41 3.93 -18.26
CA ASN A 65 63.42 3.89 -19.32
C ASN A 65 64.24 5.20 -19.25
N PRO A 66 65.53 5.14 -18.87
CA PRO A 66 66.36 6.34 -18.76
C PRO A 66 66.83 6.88 -20.12
N GLU A 67 66.57 6.18 -21.23
CA GLU A 67 66.89 6.64 -22.59
C GLU A 67 65.71 7.36 -23.26
N THR A 68 64.46 7.04 -22.90
CA THR A 68 63.25 7.75 -23.37
C THR A 68 62.65 8.73 -22.34
N GLU A 69 63.19 8.76 -21.11
CA GLU A 69 62.65 9.44 -19.91
C GLU A 69 61.26 8.95 -19.43
N GLU A 70 60.69 7.92 -20.05
CA GLU A 70 59.35 7.44 -19.73
C GLU A 70 59.29 6.56 -18.47
N THR A 71 58.13 6.55 -17.78
CA THR A 71 57.94 5.78 -16.54
C THR A 71 56.54 5.14 -16.45
N THR A 72 56.47 3.93 -15.90
CA THR A 72 55.22 3.20 -15.58
C THR A 72 55.32 2.52 -14.21
N TRP A 73 54.18 2.26 -13.58
CA TRP A 73 54.11 1.53 -12.30
C TRP A 73 53.93 0.02 -12.47
N GLU A 74 53.55 -0.41 -13.67
CA GLU A 74 53.20 -1.79 -14.03
C GLU A 74 53.95 -2.17 -15.31
N LEU A 75 54.53 -3.37 -15.31
CA LEU A 75 55.36 -3.89 -16.41
C LEU A 75 54.53 -4.17 -17.68
N GLU A 76 53.24 -4.48 -17.50
CA GLU A 76 52.28 -4.81 -18.56
C GLU A 76 51.94 -3.64 -19.50
N ASN A 77 52.26 -2.40 -19.11
CA ASN A 77 52.06 -1.21 -19.95
C ASN A 77 53.23 -0.97 -20.94
N ILE A 78 54.32 -1.74 -20.82
CA ILE A 78 55.44 -1.74 -21.77
C ILE A 78 55.21 -2.91 -22.74
N ASP A 79 55.17 -2.63 -24.03
CA ASP A 79 55.03 -3.67 -25.04
C ASP A 79 56.27 -4.60 -25.02
N PRO A 80 56.10 -5.92 -24.79
CA PRO A 80 57.23 -6.80 -24.48
C PRO A 80 58.09 -7.17 -25.69
N ASP A 81 57.56 -7.03 -26.91
CA ASP A 81 58.27 -7.33 -28.16
C ASP A 81 58.96 -6.08 -28.77
N THR A 82 58.44 -4.88 -28.50
CA THR A 82 58.96 -3.61 -29.07
C THR A 82 59.63 -2.68 -28.05
N GLY A 83 59.42 -2.88 -26.74
CA GLY A 83 60.01 -2.07 -25.67
C GLY A 83 59.43 -0.64 -25.54
N MET A 84 58.39 -0.32 -26.32
CA MET A 84 57.72 0.99 -26.30
C MET A 84 56.56 1.03 -25.29
N LEU A 85 56.24 2.20 -24.78
CA LEU A 85 55.05 2.41 -23.94
C LEU A 85 53.78 2.43 -24.81
N ILE A 86 52.75 1.68 -24.41
CA ILE A 86 51.51 1.55 -25.19
C ILE A 86 50.69 2.86 -25.10
N PRO A 87 50.40 3.57 -26.22
CA PRO A 87 49.76 4.89 -26.15
C PRO A 87 48.30 4.83 -25.66
N SER A 88 48.01 5.48 -24.53
CA SER A 88 46.67 5.53 -23.94
C SER A 88 45.70 6.37 -24.79
N GLN A 89 44.68 5.72 -25.37
CA GLN A 89 43.64 6.41 -26.14
C GLN A 89 42.75 7.33 -25.27
N PRO A 90 42.23 8.45 -25.83
CA PRO A 90 41.22 9.26 -25.16
C PRO A 90 39.95 8.43 -24.88
N ASN A 91 39.49 8.46 -23.64
CA ASN A 91 38.52 7.50 -23.12
C ASN A 91 37.14 7.58 -23.82
N SER A 92 36.77 6.51 -24.52
CA SER A 92 35.38 6.12 -24.72
C SER A 92 34.62 6.06 -23.38
N PRO A 93 33.28 6.21 -23.35
CA PRO A 93 32.50 5.76 -22.20
C PRO A 93 32.85 4.28 -21.97
N PRO A 94 33.06 3.85 -20.71
CA PRO A 94 33.72 2.58 -20.49
C PRO A 94 32.79 1.44 -20.95
N SER A 95 33.42 0.35 -21.36
CA SER A 95 32.84 -0.98 -21.29
C SER A 95 32.29 -1.24 -19.88
N SER A 96 31.47 -2.28 -19.73
CA SER A 96 31.14 -2.83 -18.41
C SER A 96 32.39 -2.95 -17.53
N PRO A 97 32.32 -2.65 -16.21
CA PRO A 97 33.45 -2.81 -15.30
C PRO A 97 34.01 -4.21 -15.48
N SER A 98 35.30 -4.29 -15.80
CA SER A 98 35.92 -5.53 -16.26
C SER A 98 35.62 -6.67 -15.29
N GLU A 99 35.05 -7.76 -15.79
CA GLU A 99 34.92 -8.99 -15.02
C GLU A 99 36.32 -9.58 -14.81
N ILE A 100 37.01 -9.07 -13.78
CA ILE A 100 37.97 -9.86 -13.03
C ILE A 100 37.16 -10.98 -12.40
N SER A 101 37.04 -12.05 -13.19
CA SER A 101 36.58 -13.34 -12.74
C SER A 101 37.59 -13.86 -11.73
N PHE A 102 37.41 -13.46 -10.47
CA PHE A 102 37.76 -14.30 -9.33
C PHE A 102 37.03 -15.62 -9.52
N ASP A 103 37.65 -16.57 -10.24
CA ASP A 103 37.09 -17.90 -10.44
C ASP A 103 37.19 -18.63 -9.08
N LEU A 104 36.08 -18.54 -8.35
CA LEU A 104 35.95 -19.02 -6.96
C LEU A 104 36.06 -20.55 -6.85
N LYS A 105 36.26 -21.27 -7.95
CA LYS A 105 36.47 -22.73 -7.96
C LYS A 105 37.69 -23.14 -7.15
N ASP A 106 38.84 -22.50 -7.32
CA ASP A 106 40.11 -23.08 -6.83
C ASP A 106 40.83 -22.26 -5.75
N THR A 107 40.67 -20.93 -5.67
CA THR A 107 41.29 -20.14 -4.58
C THR A 107 40.57 -20.33 -3.23
N PRO A 108 41.27 -20.54 -2.10
CA PRO A 108 40.65 -20.61 -0.77
C PRO A 108 40.18 -19.23 -0.30
N ILE A 109 39.01 -19.18 0.36
CA ILE A 109 38.42 -17.94 0.85
C ILE A 109 39.03 -17.62 2.23
N THR A 110 40.20 -16.96 2.20
CA THR A 110 40.85 -16.44 3.42
C THR A 110 40.38 -15.02 3.73
N TRP A 111 40.63 -14.55 4.96
CA TRP A 111 40.39 -13.16 5.34
C TRP A 111 41.20 -12.19 4.44
N SER A 112 42.45 -12.50 4.10
CA SER A 112 43.25 -11.69 3.17
C SER A 112 42.63 -11.65 1.77
N THR A 113 42.12 -12.77 1.25
CA THR A 113 41.38 -12.80 -0.03
C THR A 113 40.15 -11.88 0.02
N LEU A 114 39.32 -11.97 1.07
CA LEU A 114 38.12 -11.14 1.23
C LEU A 114 38.44 -9.65 1.36
N SER A 115 39.50 -9.29 2.09
CA SER A 115 39.98 -7.90 2.18
C SER A 115 40.42 -7.37 0.82
N ALA A 116 41.17 -8.15 0.04
CA ALA A 116 41.64 -7.77 -1.29
C ALA A 116 40.46 -7.58 -2.27
N MET A 117 39.47 -8.48 -2.26
CA MET A 117 38.27 -8.37 -3.11
C MET A 117 37.45 -7.11 -2.82
N ILE A 118 37.30 -6.72 -1.55
CA ILE A 118 36.57 -5.50 -1.17
C ILE A 118 37.40 -4.25 -1.49
N ALA A 119 38.72 -4.29 -1.25
CA ALA A 119 39.62 -3.21 -1.62
C ALA A 119 39.61 -2.93 -3.13
N HIS A 120 39.62 -3.99 -3.96
CA HIS A 120 39.56 -3.86 -5.42
C HIS A 120 38.22 -3.29 -5.90
N ALA A 121 37.09 -3.75 -5.35
CA ALA A 121 35.77 -3.21 -5.72
C ALA A 121 35.64 -1.71 -5.36
N ILE A 122 36.23 -1.29 -4.23
CA ILE A 122 36.27 0.13 -3.83
C ILE A 122 37.26 0.94 -4.68
N HIS A 123 38.38 0.35 -5.10
CA HIS A 123 39.30 0.99 -6.03
C HIS A 123 38.62 1.28 -7.38
N ASN A 124 37.96 0.27 -7.98
CA ASN A 124 37.18 0.45 -9.22
C ASN A 124 36.15 1.57 -9.08
N LEU A 125 35.37 1.59 -8.00
CA LEU A 125 34.37 2.62 -7.74
C LEU A 125 35.00 4.02 -7.71
N LYS A 126 36.18 4.17 -7.08
CA LYS A 126 36.90 5.44 -7.01
C LYS A 126 37.47 5.86 -8.36
N GLU A 127 37.98 4.94 -9.18
CA GLU A 127 38.39 5.25 -10.55
C GLU A 127 37.20 5.62 -11.46
N CYS A 128 36.05 4.94 -11.33
CA CYS A 128 34.82 5.33 -12.03
C CYS A 128 34.36 6.75 -11.65
N ILE A 129 34.52 7.17 -10.39
CA ILE A 129 34.20 8.54 -9.96
C ILE A 129 35.23 9.54 -10.51
N ARG A 130 36.53 9.26 -10.38
CA ARG A 130 37.63 10.12 -10.89
C ARG A 130 37.54 10.36 -12.40
N ALA A 131 37.21 9.32 -13.16
CA ALA A 131 37.03 9.40 -14.61
C ALA A 131 35.67 9.98 -15.03
N GLY A 132 34.80 10.39 -14.09
CA GLY A 132 33.49 11.01 -14.38
C GLY A 132 32.45 10.06 -14.98
N LYS A 133 32.63 8.74 -14.85
CA LYS A 133 31.86 7.69 -15.55
C LYS A 133 30.56 7.35 -14.80
N THR A 134 29.69 8.36 -14.66
CA THR A 134 28.50 8.38 -13.77
C THR A 134 27.52 7.21 -13.96
N THR A 135 27.37 6.70 -15.19
CA THR A 135 26.50 5.55 -15.51
C THR A 135 26.92 4.26 -14.80
N TYR A 136 28.20 4.11 -14.45
CA TYR A 136 28.76 2.89 -13.86
C TYR A 136 28.97 2.97 -12.35
N ILE A 137 28.94 4.18 -11.76
CA ILE A 137 29.01 4.38 -10.29
C ILE A 137 27.99 3.50 -9.56
N ARG A 138 26.76 3.37 -10.10
CA ARG A 138 25.69 2.55 -9.53
C ARG A 138 25.95 1.03 -9.63
N GLN A 139 26.74 0.59 -10.60
CA GLN A 139 27.12 -0.83 -10.75
C GLN A 139 28.26 -1.16 -9.77
N GLU A 140 29.31 -0.35 -9.72
CA GLU A 140 30.44 -0.60 -8.81
C GLU A 140 30.08 -0.43 -7.34
N SER A 141 29.21 0.53 -6.98
CA SER A 141 28.68 0.61 -5.61
C SER A 141 27.89 -0.65 -5.22
N ALA A 142 27.24 -1.32 -6.17
CA ALA A 142 26.55 -2.59 -5.92
C ALA A 142 27.53 -3.76 -5.78
N GLN A 143 28.64 -3.78 -6.54
CA GLN A 143 29.72 -4.76 -6.37
C GLN A 143 30.33 -4.67 -4.97
N VAL A 144 30.67 -3.46 -4.49
CA VAL A 144 31.18 -3.22 -3.13
C VAL A 144 30.24 -3.81 -2.06
N VAL A 145 28.95 -3.49 -2.15
CA VAL A 145 27.93 -4.04 -1.24
C VAL A 145 27.88 -5.56 -1.28
N GLN A 146 28.00 -6.17 -2.47
CA GLN A 146 27.93 -7.62 -2.64
C GLN A 146 29.17 -8.35 -2.08
N ARG A 147 30.39 -7.77 -2.23
CA ARG A 147 31.59 -8.35 -1.61
C ARG A 147 31.58 -8.24 -0.08
N ILE A 148 31.02 -7.17 0.47
CA ILE A 148 30.84 -7.03 1.94
C ILE A 148 29.76 -7.99 2.46
N ARG A 149 28.69 -8.24 1.72
CA ARG A 149 27.71 -9.29 2.06
C ARG A 149 28.33 -10.69 2.06
N LEU A 150 29.24 -10.98 1.11
CA LEU A 150 29.98 -12.24 1.10
C LEU A 150 30.87 -12.39 2.35
N LEU A 151 31.62 -11.34 2.73
CA LEU A 151 32.39 -11.31 3.97
C LEU A 151 31.53 -11.63 5.20
N LEU A 152 30.37 -10.97 5.35
CA LEU A 152 29.46 -11.20 6.47
C LEU A 152 28.78 -12.59 6.43
N TYR A 153 28.56 -13.16 5.25
CA TYR A 153 27.99 -14.50 5.11
C TYR A 153 29.00 -15.60 5.48
N VAL A 154 30.23 -15.54 4.95
CA VAL A 154 31.27 -16.56 5.18
C VAL A 154 31.75 -16.54 6.63
N SER A 155 31.80 -15.36 7.27
CA SER A 155 32.06 -15.20 8.72
C SER A 155 30.84 -15.49 9.62
N ASN A 156 29.71 -15.93 9.05
CA ASN A 156 28.48 -16.20 9.79
C ASN A 156 28.00 -15.02 10.68
N CYS A 157 28.15 -13.79 10.19
CA CYS A 157 27.78 -12.53 10.86
C CYS A 157 26.70 -11.73 10.10
N LEU A 158 26.10 -12.29 9.05
CA LEU A 158 25.11 -11.60 8.20
C LEU A 158 23.89 -11.04 8.95
N ASP A 159 23.48 -11.69 10.04
CA ASP A 159 22.44 -11.18 10.95
C ASP A 159 22.91 -11.26 12.41
N LYS A 160 22.51 -10.24 13.19
CA LYS A 160 22.67 -10.12 14.64
C LYS A 160 22.01 -11.31 15.38
N GLU A 161 20.96 -11.90 14.81
CA GLU A 161 20.20 -12.96 15.48
C GLU A 161 20.64 -14.38 15.12
N SER A 162 21.20 -14.61 13.93
CA SER A 162 21.75 -15.92 13.51
C SER A 162 23.20 -16.13 13.95
N SER A 163 23.95 -15.05 14.21
CA SER A 163 25.37 -15.13 14.59
C SER A 163 25.56 -15.28 16.11
N VAL A 164 26.04 -16.45 16.53
CA VAL A 164 26.42 -16.72 17.93
C VAL A 164 27.53 -15.77 18.39
N HIS A 165 28.52 -15.49 17.53
CA HIS A 165 29.64 -14.59 17.82
C HIS A 165 29.21 -13.12 17.99
N LEU A 166 28.22 -12.66 17.23
CA LEU A 166 27.63 -11.33 17.48
C LEU A 166 26.82 -11.33 18.78
N LYS A 167 26.03 -12.38 19.09
CA LYS A 167 25.26 -12.43 20.34
C LYS A 167 26.15 -12.34 21.59
N SER A 168 27.31 -13.01 21.58
CA SER A 168 28.26 -12.97 22.70
C SER A 168 29.04 -11.66 22.78
N ASN A 169 29.81 -11.27 21.76
CA ASN A 169 30.73 -10.12 21.87
C ASN A 169 30.02 -8.75 21.63
N LYS A 170 30.18 -7.81 22.58
CA LYS A 170 29.61 -6.45 22.53
C LYS A 170 30.40 -5.49 21.61
N GLN A 171 31.72 -5.64 21.53
CA GLN A 171 32.61 -4.85 20.66
C GLN A 171 32.45 -5.26 19.19
N LEU A 172 32.44 -6.56 18.87
CA LEU A 172 32.20 -7.03 17.50
C LEU A 172 30.84 -6.55 16.97
N ARG A 173 29.80 -6.52 17.81
CA ARG A 173 28.49 -5.90 17.52
C ARG A 173 28.54 -4.39 17.26
N ALA A 174 29.46 -3.66 17.89
CA ALA A 174 29.63 -2.24 17.63
C ALA A 174 30.27 -2.03 16.25
N VAL A 175 31.38 -2.73 15.98
CA VAL A 175 32.10 -2.63 14.70
C VAL A 175 31.25 -3.14 13.52
N HIS A 176 30.49 -4.21 13.70
CA HIS A 176 29.54 -4.71 12.68
C HIS A 176 28.46 -3.67 12.31
N ARG A 177 27.87 -3.00 13.31
CA ARG A 177 26.88 -1.93 13.06
C ARG A 177 27.50 -0.72 12.35
N ASN A 178 28.73 -0.34 12.71
CA ASN A 178 29.44 0.74 12.04
C ASN A 178 29.71 0.39 10.57
N LEU A 179 30.13 -0.84 10.26
CA LEU A 179 30.28 -1.32 8.89
C LEU A 179 28.97 -1.25 8.09
N LEU A 180 27.87 -1.75 8.64
CA LEU A 180 26.55 -1.65 7.97
C LEU A 180 26.10 -0.19 7.77
N ALA A 181 26.42 0.71 8.71
CA ALA A 181 26.12 2.14 8.58
C ALA A 181 26.94 2.82 7.46
N SER A 182 28.25 2.56 7.38
CA SER A 182 29.10 3.07 6.28
C SER A 182 28.62 2.56 4.92
N VAL A 183 28.20 1.29 4.83
CA VAL A 183 27.62 0.71 3.61
C VAL A 183 26.27 1.36 3.24
N ALA A 184 25.43 1.69 4.21
CA ALA A 184 24.16 2.39 3.96
C ALA A 184 24.37 3.82 3.43
N LYS A 185 25.37 4.56 3.95
CA LYS A 185 25.77 5.88 3.42
C LYS A 185 26.13 5.80 1.93
N LEU A 186 27.05 4.90 1.57
CA LEU A 186 27.52 4.73 0.19
C LEU A 186 26.38 4.48 -0.79
N ILE A 187 25.41 3.62 -0.43
CA ILE A 187 24.24 3.33 -1.27
C ILE A 187 23.39 4.59 -1.51
N LEU A 188 23.21 5.43 -0.48
CA LEU A 188 22.47 6.68 -0.59
C LEU A 188 23.21 7.70 -1.46
N SER A 189 24.51 7.92 -1.23
CA SER A 189 25.31 8.86 -2.01
C SER A 189 25.48 8.41 -3.46
N ALA A 190 25.74 7.11 -3.71
CA ALA A 190 25.85 6.56 -5.07
C ALA A 190 24.54 6.68 -5.87
N LYS A 191 23.39 6.61 -5.17
CA LYS A 191 22.07 6.88 -5.78
C LYS A 191 21.94 8.35 -6.17
N MET A 192 22.34 9.29 -5.32
CA MET A 192 22.31 10.73 -5.63
C MET A 192 23.23 11.09 -6.80
N THR A 193 24.46 10.56 -6.83
CA THR A 193 25.43 10.80 -7.91
C THR A 193 25.07 10.11 -9.24
N SER A 194 24.14 9.15 -9.22
CA SER A 194 23.60 8.50 -10.44
C SER A 194 22.41 9.25 -11.07
N SER A 195 22.07 10.42 -10.56
CA SER A 195 21.11 11.34 -11.19
C SER A 195 21.70 12.01 -12.44
N ALA A 196 20.85 12.59 -13.29
CA ALA A 196 21.25 13.05 -14.63
C ALA A 196 22.29 14.19 -14.64
N TRP A 197 22.43 14.94 -13.54
CA TRP A 197 23.38 16.05 -13.39
C TRP A 197 23.89 16.10 -11.93
N PRO A 198 24.89 15.28 -11.57
CA PRO A 198 25.41 15.24 -10.20
C PRO A 198 26.30 16.46 -9.90
N SER A 199 26.19 17.03 -8.69
CA SER A 199 27.09 18.10 -8.28
C SER A 199 28.50 17.56 -8.00
N PRO A 200 29.57 18.36 -8.22
CA PRO A 200 30.95 17.97 -7.88
C PRO A 200 31.10 17.57 -6.39
N GLU A 201 30.38 18.28 -5.52
CA GLU A 201 30.34 18.02 -4.07
C GLU A 201 29.74 16.64 -3.73
N ALA A 202 28.71 16.19 -4.46
CA ALA A 202 28.13 14.86 -4.27
C ALA A 202 29.11 13.74 -4.70
N LEU A 203 29.88 13.96 -5.78
CA LEU A 203 30.93 13.04 -6.21
C LEU A 203 32.08 12.96 -5.19
N GLY A 204 32.54 14.10 -4.67
CA GLY A 204 33.54 14.14 -3.60
C GLY A 204 33.07 13.46 -2.32
N LYS A 205 31.82 13.68 -1.91
CA LYS A 205 31.21 12.99 -0.77
C LYS A 205 31.19 11.47 -0.96
N LEU A 206 30.86 10.98 -2.15
CA LEU A 206 30.88 9.54 -2.43
C LEU A 206 32.28 8.94 -2.37
N MET A 207 33.33 9.65 -2.82
CA MET A 207 34.72 9.19 -2.67
C MET A 207 35.10 9.01 -1.20
N ASN A 208 34.71 9.97 -0.35
CA ASN A 208 35.00 9.91 1.09
C ASN A 208 34.26 8.76 1.79
N GLU A 209 32.99 8.52 1.44
CA GLU A 209 32.21 7.40 1.99
C GLU A 209 32.72 6.03 1.50
N ALA A 210 33.31 5.97 0.30
CA ALA A 210 34.00 4.77 -0.19
C ALA A 210 35.31 4.48 0.59
N GLU A 211 36.01 5.51 1.06
CA GLU A 211 37.18 5.35 1.95
C GLU A 211 36.78 4.95 3.38
N GLU A 212 35.69 5.53 3.92
CA GLU A 212 35.15 5.17 5.25
C GLU A 212 34.86 3.66 5.37
N ILE A 213 34.35 3.04 4.30
CA ILE A 213 34.06 1.60 4.26
C ILE A 213 35.34 0.75 4.38
N LEU A 214 36.46 1.13 3.77
CA LEU A 214 37.71 0.35 3.89
C LEU A 214 38.19 0.29 5.35
N VAL A 215 38.06 1.40 6.07
CA VAL A 215 38.39 1.51 7.49
C VAL A 215 37.43 0.65 8.33
N SER A 216 36.11 0.76 8.08
CA SER A 216 35.10 -0.04 8.78
C SER A 216 35.22 -1.56 8.51
N VAL A 217 35.56 -1.96 7.28
CA VAL A 217 35.81 -3.37 6.91
C VAL A 217 37.05 -3.89 7.62
N ARG A 218 38.17 -3.16 7.59
CA ARG A 218 39.40 -3.58 8.26
C ARG A 218 39.20 -3.76 9.76
N HIS A 219 38.54 -2.81 10.43
CA HIS A 219 38.20 -2.95 11.85
C HIS A 219 37.31 -4.17 12.12
N PHE A 220 36.29 -4.43 11.30
CA PHE A 220 35.43 -5.60 11.48
C PHE A 220 36.22 -6.91 11.36
N MET A 221 37.12 -6.98 10.37
CA MET A 221 37.95 -8.15 10.12
C MET A 221 38.96 -8.40 11.25
N THR A 222 39.65 -7.37 11.75
CA THR A 222 40.56 -7.53 12.89
C THR A 222 39.82 -8.10 14.10
N TRP A 223 38.68 -7.50 14.49
CA TRP A 223 37.88 -8.00 15.62
C TRP A 223 37.29 -9.40 15.40
N ALA A 224 37.04 -9.82 14.16
CA ALA A 224 36.61 -11.18 13.83
C ALA A 224 37.76 -12.20 13.88
N GLN A 225 38.97 -11.78 13.49
CA GLN A 225 40.20 -12.58 13.57
C GLN A 225 40.68 -12.75 15.02
N ASP A 226 40.62 -11.69 15.84
CA ASP A 226 40.91 -11.74 17.29
C ASP A 226 39.93 -12.68 18.02
N MET A 227 38.67 -12.72 17.58
CA MET A 227 37.65 -13.67 18.03
C MET A 227 37.79 -15.09 17.45
N ARG A 228 38.82 -15.34 16.62
CA ARG A 228 39.10 -16.61 15.94
C ARG A 228 37.87 -17.20 15.22
N ILE A 229 37.11 -16.34 14.53
CA ILE A 229 35.97 -16.79 13.74
C ILE A 229 36.49 -17.54 12.51
N GLU A 230 36.15 -18.83 12.43
CA GLU A 230 36.47 -19.67 11.28
C GLU A 230 35.60 -19.28 10.07
N LEU A 231 36.23 -19.17 8.90
CA LEU A 231 35.53 -18.91 7.64
C LEU A 231 34.99 -20.23 7.08
N LYS A 232 33.72 -20.24 6.67
CA LYS A 232 33.11 -21.43 6.05
C LYS A 232 33.78 -21.73 4.71
N GLU A 233 34.43 -22.88 4.61
CA GLU A 233 34.93 -23.38 3.32
C GLU A 233 33.78 -23.75 2.36
N LYS A 234 34.14 -23.87 1.07
CA LYS A 234 33.24 -23.68 -0.07
C LYS A 234 31.98 -24.57 -0.06
N ALA A 235 30.83 -23.92 0.11
CA ALA A 235 29.57 -24.36 -0.49
C ALA A 235 29.15 -23.32 -1.56
N GLY A 236 29.02 -23.75 -2.82
CA GLY A 236 28.64 -22.87 -3.93
C GLY A 236 27.18 -22.38 -3.83
N PRO A 237 26.86 -21.19 -4.37
CA PRO A 237 25.55 -20.57 -4.19
C PRO A 237 24.48 -21.10 -5.16
N THR A 238 23.25 -21.25 -4.66
CA THR A 238 22.04 -21.42 -5.47
C THR A 238 21.07 -20.26 -5.19
N LEU A 239 20.52 -19.64 -6.23
CA LEU A 239 19.70 -18.43 -6.12
C LEU A 239 18.30 -18.72 -5.56
N ALA A 240 18.02 -18.23 -4.35
CA ALA A 240 16.67 -17.94 -3.87
C ALA A 240 16.42 -16.43 -3.99
N VAL A 241 15.42 -16.02 -4.78
CA VAL A 241 15.15 -14.60 -5.09
C VAL A 241 14.08 -14.06 -4.15
N ASP A 242 14.41 -13.98 -2.86
CA ASP A 242 13.47 -13.57 -1.81
C ASP A 242 13.62 -12.12 -1.32
N ARG A 243 12.57 -11.37 -1.65
CA ARG A 243 11.90 -10.21 -1.02
C ARG A 243 12.26 -9.88 0.46
N PRO A 244 11.88 -8.68 0.95
CA PRO A 244 11.86 -7.35 0.32
C PRO A 244 12.51 -6.29 1.24
N LEU A 245 12.23 -4.99 1.05
CA LEU A 245 12.68 -3.95 1.99
C LEU A 245 11.88 -3.93 3.30
N TRP A 246 12.61 -3.83 4.42
CA TRP A 246 12.33 -3.04 5.63
C TRP A 246 10.85 -2.91 6.05
N LYS A 247 10.44 -3.73 7.02
CA LYS A 247 9.11 -3.73 7.64
C LYS A 247 8.99 -2.66 8.75
N ASN A 248 7.78 -2.12 8.93
CA ASN A 248 7.30 -1.78 10.27
C ASN A 248 7.09 -3.08 11.06
N PRO A 249 7.67 -3.23 12.27
CA PRO A 249 7.20 -4.20 13.24
C PRO A 249 6.30 -3.51 14.26
N ILE A 250 4.99 -3.66 14.11
CA ILE A 250 4.12 -3.70 15.30
C ILE A 250 4.65 -4.87 16.13
N GLN A 251 5.17 -4.60 17.34
CA GLN A 251 5.70 -5.65 18.19
C GLN A 251 4.55 -6.41 18.85
N VAL A 252 4.09 -7.46 18.17
CA VAL A 252 3.24 -8.48 18.79
C VAL A 252 4.11 -9.33 19.72
N ASN A 253 3.81 -9.30 21.01
CA ASN A 253 4.61 -9.99 22.02
C ASN A 253 4.44 -11.51 21.88
N SER A 254 5.45 -12.19 21.34
CA SER A 254 5.31 -13.57 20.85
C SER A 254 5.16 -14.65 21.94
N GLN A 255 5.15 -14.29 23.22
CA GLN A 255 5.13 -15.24 24.33
C GLN A 255 3.75 -15.87 24.56
N HIS A 256 2.69 -15.08 24.59
CA HIS A 256 1.31 -15.59 24.72
C HIS A 256 0.89 -16.45 23.51
N TYR A 257 1.28 -16.04 22.30
CA TYR A 257 0.99 -16.76 21.05
C TYR A 257 1.53 -18.20 21.03
N HIS A 258 2.72 -18.42 21.62
CA HIS A 258 3.30 -19.76 21.73
C HIS A 258 2.61 -20.66 22.76
N ARG A 259 1.90 -20.09 23.75
CA ARG A 259 1.19 -20.86 24.79
C ARG A 259 -0.13 -21.41 24.25
N ALA A 260 -0.93 -20.59 23.57
CA ALA A 260 -2.18 -21.00 22.92
C ALA A 260 -1.99 -22.05 21.80
N MET A 261 -0.86 -22.00 21.08
CA MET A 261 -0.50 -22.99 20.07
C MET A 261 -0.27 -24.41 20.63
N LEU A 262 -0.14 -24.57 21.95
CA LEU A 262 0.11 -25.85 22.62
C LEU A 262 -1.10 -26.41 23.38
N SER A 263 -2.12 -25.61 23.68
CA SER A 263 -3.32 -26.04 24.44
C SER A 263 -4.41 -26.65 23.56
N GLY A 264 -4.57 -26.17 22.33
CA GLY A 264 -5.63 -26.62 21.41
C GLY A 264 -6.85 -25.71 21.45
N GLN A 265 -7.06 -24.98 20.34
CA GLN A 265 -7.81 -23.72 20.26
C GLN A 265 -7.20 -22.57 21.10
N PRO A 266 -7.13 -21.35 20.54
CA PRO A 266 -6.80 -20.18 21.33
C PRO A 266 -8.01 -19.81 22.18
N ASP A 267 -7.84 -19.85 23.50
CA ASP A 267 -8.81 -19.31 24.43
C ASP A 267 -9.03 -17.81 24.17
N ALA A 268 -10.27 -17.36 24.33
CA ALA A 268 -10.71 -16.00 24.02
C ALA A 268 -9.96 -14.96 24.87
N VAL A 269 -9.75 -15.27 26.15
CA VAL A 269 -8.93 -14.47 27.09
C VAL A 269 -7.49 -14.32 26.58
N THR A 270 -6.91 -15.36 25.97
CA THR A 270 -5.54 -15.27 25.41
C THR A 270 -5.48 -14.37 24.17
N ALA A 271 -6.56 -14.25 23.40
CA ALA A 271 -6.63 -13.29 22.29
C ALA A 271 -6.67 -11.84 22.81
N ILE A 272 -7.43 -11.60 23.89
CA ILE A 272 -7.49 -10.31 24.60
C ILE A 272 -6.10 -9.90 25.12
N MET A 273 -5.39 -10.80 25.82
CA MET A 273 -4.03 -10.53 26.33
C MET A 273 -3.02 -10.18 25.23
N VAL A 274 -3.06 -10.89 24.09
CA VAL A 274 -2.19 -10.58 22.93
C VAL A 274 -2.49 -9.20 22.34
N LEU A 275 -3.75 -8.76 22.36
CA LEU A 275 -4.13 -7.42 21.90
C LEU A 275 -3.76 -6.33 22.91
N ALA A 276 -3.86 -6.58 24.22
CA ALA A 276 -3.37 -5.67 25.26
C ALA A 276 -1.86 -5.37 25.11
N ASP A 277 -1.05 -6.41 24.92
CA ASP A 277 0.39 -6.27 24.66
C ASP A 277 0.69 -5.44 23.40
N ASN A 278 -0.14 -5.55 22.35
CA ASN A 278 0.01 -4.72 21.14
C ASN A 278 -0.23 -3.23 21.41
N VAL A 279 -1.21 -2.92 22.27
CA VAL A 279 -1.53 -1.53 22.66
C VAL A 279 -0.42 -0.97 23.54
N ARG A 280 0.02 -1.70 24.58
CA ARG A 280 1.17 -1.34 25.42
C ARG A 280 2.46 -1.10 24.61
N GLY A 281 2.69 -1.90 23.57
CA GLY A 281 3.79 -1.69 22.60
C GLY A 281 3.63 -0.43 21.74
N ALA A 282 2.41 -0.08 21.33
CA ALA A 282 2.12 1.16 20.60
C ALA A 282 2.25 2.41 21.49
N ILE A 283 1.79 2.34 22.74
CA ILE A 283 1.99 3.37 23.78
C ILE A 283 3.48 3.63 23.98
N SER A 284 4.26 2.57 24.19
CA SER A 284 5.71 2.65 24.41
C SER A 284 6.43 3.42 23.28
N SER A 285 6.11 3.11 22.02
CA SER A 285 6.72 3.80 20.86
C SER A 285 6.30 5.28 20.75
N PHE A 286 5.04 5.59 21.07
CA PHE A 286 4.55 6.97 21.10
C PHE A 286 5.25 7.77 22.22
N MET A 287 5.31 7.22 23.44
CA MET A 287 5.91 7.87 24.60
C MET A 287 7.43 8.03 24.52
N GLU A 288 8.15 7.09 23.89
CA GLU A 288 9.57 7.28 23.59
C GLU A 288 9.80 8.49 22.67
N SER A 289 8.93 8.68 21.68
CA SER A 289 9.00 9.78 20.70
C SER A 289 8.60 11.13 21.29
N ILE A 290 7.61 11.15 22.20
CA ILE A 290 7.26 12.33 23.01
C ILE A 290 8.42 12.69 23.96
N ARG A 291 8.97 11.72 24.70
CA ARG A 291 10.06 11.95 25.68
C ARG A 291 11.34 12.47 25.03
N ASP A 292 11.72 12.00 23.84
CA ASP A 292 12.84 12.57 23.07
C ASP A 292 12.57 14.03 22.66
N ALA A 293 11.36 14.32 22.17
CA ALA A 293 10.99 15.67 21.74
C ALA A 293 10.95 16.69 22.89
N TYR A 294 10.57 16.26 24.10
CA TYR A 294 10.44 17.08 25.31
C TYR A 294 11.71 17.16 26.20
N SER A 295 12.76 16.39 25.86
CA SER A 295 13.99 16.16 26.66
C SER A 295 14.83 17.37 27.12
N HIS A 296 14.46 18.61 26.77
CA HIS A 296 15.23 19.83 27.06
C HIS A 296 14.45 20.95 27.77
N ILE A 297 13.21 20.74 28.21
CA ILE A 297 12.37 21.84 28.74
C ILE A 297 13.01 22.60 29.91
N HIS A 298 13.67 21.93 30.85
CA HIS A 298 14.16 22.52 32.11
C HIS A 298 15.39 23.47 31.98
N ASN A 299 15.66 24.03 30.80
CA ASN A 299 16.69 25.05 30.58
C ASN A 299 16.13 26.25 29.80
N ASP A 300 16.02 27.38 30.51
CA ASP A 300 15.29 28.62 30.19
C ASP A 300 15.77 29.38 28.92
N GLN A 301 16.67 28.80 28.12
CA GLN A 301 17.16 29.38 26.87
C GLN A 301 16.90 28.55 25.60
N ASP A 302 16.55 27.26 25.70
CA ASP A 302 16.41 26.37 24.52
C ASP A 302 14.97 25.94 24.18
N ILE A 303 13.97 26.60 24.75
CA ILE A 303 12.52 26.39 24.47
C ILE A 303 12.19 26.39 22.96
N LYS A 304 12.87 27.24 22.17
CA LYS A 304 12.70 27.33 20.70
C LYS A 304 13.28 26.12 19.96
N SER A 305 14.13 25.30 20.57
CA SER A 305 14.60 24.01 20.06
C SER A 305 13.56 22.93 20.29
N THR A 306 13.01 22.82 21.51
CA THR A 306 11.89 21.90 21.85
C THR A 306 10.70 22.09 20.90
N LEU A 307 10.23 23.32 20.72
CA LEU A 307 9.13 23.63 19.78
C LEU A 307 9.47 23.34 18.31
N ARG A 308 10.75 23.34 17.91
CA ARG A 308 11.18 22.90 16.57
C ARG A 308 11.23 21.38 16.46
N LYS A 309 11.71 20.66 17.47
CA LYS A 309 11.71 19.19 17.52
C LYS A 309 10.30 18.64 17.44
N LEU A 310 9.37 19.16 18.24
CA LEU A 310 7.95 18.78 18.22
C LEU A 310 7.33 18.99 16.82
N LYS A 311 7.56 20.14 16.19
CA LYS A 311 7.07 20.42 14.82
C LYS A 311 7.74 19.56 13.73
N ALA A 312 9.01 19.19 13.90
CA ALA A 312 9.70 18.28 12.98
C ALA A 312 9.19 16.83 13.12
N ASN A 313 8.91 16.38 14.35
CA ASN A 313 8.41 15.04 14.66
C ASN A 313 6.89 14.91 14.53
N ALA A 314 6.13 16.01 14.38
CA ALA A 314 4.67 16.02 14.26
C ALA A 314 4.09 14.99 13.27
N PRO A 315 4.64 14.76 12.05
CA PRO A 315 4.13 13.73 11.14
C PRO A 315 4.34 12.30 11.66
N LEU A 316 5.40 12.06 12.44
CA LEU A 316 5.69 10.77 13.07
C LEU A 316 4.76 10.55 14.27
N LEU A 317 4.59 11.56 15.13
CA LEU A 317 3.68 11.49 16.28
C LEU A 317 2.22 11.24 15.85
N VAL A 318 1.74 11.90 14.78
CA VAL A 318 0.41 11.65 14.22
C VAL A 318 0.29 10.22 13.64
N ALA A 319 1.36 9.69 13.04
CA ALA A 319 1.37 8.30 12.53
C ALA A 319 1.38 7.26 13.67
N GLN A 320 2.13 7.51 14.75
CA GLN A 320 2.17 6.66 15.94
C GLN A 320 0.86 6.72 16.73
N PHE A 321 0.29 7.90 16.93
CA PHE A 321 -1.04 8.07 17.52
C PHE A 321 -2.09 7.29 16.72
N ARG A 322 -2.07 7.37 15.38
CA ARG A 322 -3.00 6.60 14.54
C ARG A 322 -2.79 5.09 14.66
N ASN A 323 -1.55 4.62 14.85
CA ASN A 323 -1.28 3.22 15.11
C ASN A 323 -1.84 2.79 16.48
N LEU A 324 -1.60 3.58 17.54
CA LEU A 324 -2.12 3.37 18.89
C LEU A 324 -3.65 3.34 18.92
N SER A 325 -4.31 4.32 18.31
CA SER A 325 -5.77 4.37 18.18
C SER A 325 -6.31 3.12 17.48
N ASN A 326 -5.74 2.74 16.32
CA ASN A 326 -6.14 1.52 15.60
C ASN A 326 -5.97 0.24 16.44
N THR A 327 -4.86 0.09 17.18
CA THR A 327 -4.64 -1.10 18.03
C THR A 327 -5.59 -1.12 19.22
N THR A 328 -5.91 0.03 19.80
CA THR A 328 -6.85 0.14 20.93
C THR A 328 -8.27 -0.23 20.49
N SER A 329 -8.73 0.21 19.32
CA SER A 329 -10.01 -0.24 18.76
C SER A 329 -10.05 -1.75 18.51
N GLN A 330 -8.94 -2.34 18.03
CA GLN A 330 -8.88 -3.78 17.79
C GLN A 330 -8.94 -4.59 19.09
N PHE A 331 -8.32 -4.08 20.17
CA PHE A 331 -8.47 -4.62 21.52
C PHE A 331 -9.93 -4.55 21.99
N MET A 332 -10.51 -3.36 22.09
CA MET A 332 -11.88 -3.18 22.61
C MET A 332 -12.93 -3.98 21.82
N ASN A 333 -12.90 -3.92 20.49
CA ASN A 333 -13.85 -4.65 19.65
C ASN A 333 -13.73 -6.18 19.80
N THR A 334 -12.56 -6.69 20.20
CA THR A 334 -12.37 -8.13 20.47
C THR A 334 -12.84 -8.47 21.89
N VAL A 335 -12.56 -7.63 22.88
CA VAL A 335 -13.08 -7.80 24.25
C VAL A 335 -14.62 -7.83 24.25
N GLU A 336 -15.25 -6.96 23.47
CA GLU A 336 -16.72 -6.91 23.30
C GLU A 336 -17.25 -8.18 22.61
N GLN A 337 -16.64 -8.63 21.50
CA GLN A 337 -17.04 -9.87 20.79
C GLN A 337 -16.84 -11.16 21.60
N VAL A 338 -16.01 -11.13 22.65
CA VAL A 338 -15.77 -12.29 23.52
C VAL A 338 -16.82 -12.39 24.64
N HIS A 339 -17.42 -11.27 25.06
CA HIS A 339 -18.35 -11.21 26.18
C HIS A 339 -19.81 -10.93 25.77
N GLU A 340 -20.13 -10.93 24.47
CA GLU A 340 -21.46 -10.60 23.91
C GLU A 340 -22.61 -11.48 24.47
N ASP A 341 -22.32 -12.72 24.89
CA ASP A 341 -23.26 -13.64 25.55
C ASP A 341 -23.31 -13.50 27.09
N ASP A 342 -22.35 -12.81 27.72
CA ASP A 342 -22.17 -12.72 29.18
C ASP A 342 -22.46 -11.30 29.69
N ASN A 343 -23.67 -11.10 30.21
CA ASN A 343 -24.16 -9.79 30.64
C ASN A 343 -23.37 -9.17 31.79
N LEU A 344 -22.85 -9.96 32.74
CA LEU A 344 -22.21 -9.39 33.94
C LEU A 344 -20.81 -8.86 33.58
N LYS A 345 -20.02 -9.66 32.85
CA LYS A 345 -18.71 -9.24 32.36
C LYS A 345 -18.83 -8.10 31.35
N SER A 346 -19.82 -8.16 30.45
CA SER A 346 -20.12 -7.04 29.53
C SER A 346 -20.38 -5.72 30.25
N VAL A 347 -21.06 -5.70 31.41
CA VAL A 347 -21.31 -4.45 32.16
C VAL A 347 -20.03 -3.92 32.83
N ALA A 348 -19.20 -4.77 33.44
CA ALA A 348 -17.92 -4.34 34.02
C ALA A 348 -16.96 -3.80 32.93
N ILE A 349 -16.91 -4.47 31.79
CA ILE A 349 -16.16 -4.05 30.60
C ILE A 349 -16.72 -2.73 30.03
N MET A 350 -18.04 -2.52 30.03
CA MET A 350 -18.64 -1.22 29.66
C MET A 350 -18.30 -0.09 30.64
N LYS A 351 -18.20 -0.35 31.97
CA LYS A 351 -17.65 0.62 32.93
C LYS A 351 -16.20 0.99 32.53
N ALA A 352 -15.35 0.00 32.26
CA ALA A 352 -13.94 0.21 31.86
C ALA A 352 -13.75 0.85 30.46
N LYS A 353 -14.73 0.70 29.55
CA LYS A 353 -14.72 1.24 28.18
C LYS A 353 -14.68 2.77 28.12
N HIS A 354 -15.39 3.46 29.02
CA HIS A 354 -15.51 4.92 28.97
C HIS A 354 -14.19 5.67 29.29
N PRO A 355 -13.44 5.33 30.36
CA PRO A 355 -12.12 5.92 30.64
C PRO A 355 -11.14 5.81 29.46
N ILE A 356 -11.02 4.63 28.83
CA ILE A 356 -10.08 4.40 27.72
C ILE A 356 -10.39 5.34 26.54
N TYR A 357 -11.66 5.48 26.17
CA TYR A 357 -12.04 6.33 25.05
C TYR A 357 -11.98 7.83 25.38
N ALA A 358 -12.31 8.25 26.61
CA ALA A 358 -12.11 9.63 27.07
C ALA A 358 -10.62 10.01 27.02
N ALA A 359 -9.75 9.15 27.54
CA ALA A 359 -8.30 9.33 27.52
C ALA A 359 -7.73 9.35 26.09
N MET A 360 -8.17 8.44 25.21
CA MET A 360 -7.79 8.45 23.78
C MET A 360 -8.23 9.74 23.06
N GLY A 361 -9.38 10.31 23.46
CA GLY A 361 -9.86 11.61 22.99
C GLY A 361 -9.00 12.78 23.45
N SER A 362 -8.63 12.81 24.74
CA SER A 362 -7.66 13.77 25.29
C SER A 362 -6.32 13.68 24.55
N LEU A 363 -5.80 12.46 24.38
CA LEU A 363 -4.55 12.19 23.66
C LEU A 363 -4.59 12.68 22.20
N PHE A 364 -5.73 12.55 21.51
CA PHE A 364 -5.94 13.13 20.18
C PHE A 364 -5.87 14.66 20.21
N VAL A 365 -6.61 15.30 21.12
CA VAL A 365 -6.67 16.77 21.24
C VAL A 365 -5.29 17.36 21.53
N VAL A 366 -4.55 16.78 22.47
CA VAL A 366 -3.21 17.26 22.84
C VAL A 366 -2.19 16.96 21.73
N THR A 367 -2.27 15.82 21.05
CA THR A 367 -1.44 15.55 19.86
C THR A 367 -1.71 16.59 18.76
N GLN A 368 -2.97 16.96 18.50
CA GLN A 368 -3.31 18.01 17.53
C GLN A 368 -2.78 19.39 17.97
N GLN A 369 -2.89 19.75 19.25
CA GLN A 369 -2.32 20.98 19.81
C GLN A 369 -0.80 21.04 19.57
N ILE A 370 -0.07 19.95 19.85
CA ILE A 370 1.38 19.82 19.63
C ILE A 370 1.77 20.00 18.15
N THR A 371 0.91 19.59 17.21
CA THR A 371 1.17 19.83 15.77
C THR A 371 0.89 21.26 15.29
N ASN A 372 0.27 22.12 16.11
CA ASN A 372 -0.16 23.45 15.70
C ASN A 372 0.95 24.51 15.82
N SER A 373 0.78 25.63 15.12
CA SER A 373 1.87 26.56 14.80
C SER A 373 2.32 27.48 15.94
N GLY A 374 1.56 27.62 17.03
CA GLY A 374 1.68 28.80 17.91
C GLY A 374 1.65 28.58 19.42
N MET A 375 1.97 27.39 19.95
CA MET A 375 2.02 27.16 21.41
C MET A 375 3.09 28.02 22.11
N ASP A 376 2.79 28.41 23.35
CA ASP A 376 3.75 28.95 24.32
C ASP A 376 4.25 27.88 25.33
N ILE A 377 5.20 28.27 26.20
CA ILE A 377 5.88 27.40 27.19
C ILE A 377 4.88 26.64 28.07
N VAL A 378 3.98 27.39 28.73
CA VAL A 378 2.99 26.83 29.68
C VAL A 378 2.04 25.86 28.99
N GLU A 379 1.72 26.09 27.72
CA GLU A 379 0.89 25.19 26.92
C GLU A 379 1.64 23.91 26.54
N ALA A 380 2.94 24.01 26.27
CA ALA A 380 3.78 22.85 25.96
C ALA A 380 4.01 21.95 27.18
N GLU A 381 4.22 22.52 28.36
CA GLU A 381 4.36 21.78 29.62
C GLU A 381 3.04 21.10 30.02
N ALA A 382 1.93 21.84 30.03
CA ALA A 382 0.59 21.27 30.28
C ALA A 382 0.18 20.21 29.23
N ALA A 383 0.68 20.31 27.98
CA ALA A 383 0.49 19.27 26.97
C ALA A 383 1.32 18.01 27.27
N TYR A 384 2.51 18.13 27.85
CA TYR A 384 3.29 16.97 28.28
C TYR A 384 2.62 16.25 29.45
N GLU A 385 2.14 16.97 30.47
CA GLU A 385 1.44 16.38 31.62
C GLU A 385 0.18 15.64 31.17
N ARG A 386 -0.70 16.28 30.40
CA ARG A 386 -1.93 15.64 29.86
C ARG A 386 -1.68 14.40 28.99
N ILE A 387 -0.53 14.32 28.31
CA ILE A 387 -0.16 13.10 27.57
C ILE A 387 0.18 11.96 28.53
N ASN A 388 0.91 12.23 29.61
CA ASN A 388 1.21 11.20 30.62
C ASN A 388 -0.07 10.76 31.34
N GLU A 389 -0.94 11.69 31.74
CA GLU A 389 -2.25 11.40 32.34
C GLU A 389 -3.13 10.53 31.42
N ALA A 390 -3.28 10.93 30.15
CA ALA A 390 -4.08 10.20 29.19
C ALA A 390 -3.50 8.80 28.88
N VAL A 391 -2.18 8.67 28.78
CA VAL A 391 -1.54 7.36 28.59
C VAL A 391 -1.74 6.46 29.82
N GLN A 392 -1.55 6.98 31.03
CA GLN A 392 -1.75 6.20 32.26
C GLN A 392 -3.21 5.74 32.41
N ALA A 393 -4.19 6.59 32.06
CA ALA A 393 -5.60 6.21 32.04
C ALA A 393 -5.92 5.12 30.99
N ILE A 394 -5.21 5.09 29.85
CA ILE A 394 -5.33 4.01 28.86
C ILE A 394 -4.69 2.72 29.40
N GLU A 395 -3.49 2.79 30.00
CA GLU A 395 -2.80 1.61 30.54
C GLU A 395 -3.57 0.95 31.68
N ASN A 396 -4.07 1.75 32.64
CA ASN A 396 -4.95 1.27 33.72
C ASN A 396 -6.24 0.65 33.15
N GLY A 397 -6.91 1.31 32.20
CA GLY A 397 -8.15 0.77 31.62
C GLY A 397 -7.95 -0.56 30.87
N ILE A 398 -6.79 -0.76 30.25
CA ILE A 398 -6.42 -2.04 29.62
C ILE A 398 -6.14 -3.12 30.67
N GLU A 399 -5.52 -2.77 31.81
CA GLU A 399 -5.28 -3.67 32.92
C GLU A 399 -6.61 -4.16 33.51
N ASN A 400 -7.49 -3.24 33.93
CA ASN A 400 -8.83 -3.57 34.43
C ASN A 400 -9.64 -4.43 33.43
N ALA A 401 -9.58 -4.12 32.12
CA ALA A 401 -10.29 -4.91 31.11
C ALA A 401 -9.70 -6.33 30.90
N VAL A 402 -8.40 -6.52 31.15
CA VAL A 402 -7.73 -7.83 31.13
C VAL A 402 -8.01 -8.62 32.41
N ASP A 403 -8.15 -7.96 33.55
CA ASP A 403 -8.42 -8.59 34.84
C ASP A 403 -9.90 -9.00 34.96
N TYR A 404 -10.86 -8.15 34.58
CA TYR A 404 -12.28 -8.54 34.43
C TYR A 404 -12.49 -9.69 33.42
N SER A 405 -11.58 -9.86 32.44
CA SER A 405 -11.59 -11.01 31.52
C SER A 405 -11.06 -12.31 32.14
N GLN A 406 -10.48 -12.27 33.33
CA GLN A 406 -9.89 -13.42 34.04
C GLN A 406 -10.62 -13.80 35.34
N MET A 407 -11.41 -12.90 35.93
CA MET A 407 -12.14 -13.13 37.19
C MET A 407 -13.40 -14.00 37.02
N ASP A 408 -13.80 -14.68 38.10
CA ASP A 408 -15.00 -15.52 38.13
C ASP A 408 -16.29 -14.70 38.43
N GLU A 409 -17.46 -15.23 38.05
CA GLU A 409 -18.75 -14.52 38.15
C GLU A 409 -19.09 -14.06 39.58
N GLU A 410 -18.67 -14.81 40.62
CA GLU A 410 -18.93 -14.46 42.02
C GLU A 410 -18.05 -13.29 42.51
N GLU A 411 -16.80 -13.18 42.05
CA GLU A 411 -15.89 -12.08 42.42
C GLU A 411 -16.33 -10.75 41.78
N ILE A 412 -16.67 -10.79 40.48
CA ILE A 412 -17.20 -9.63 39.75
C ILE A 412 -18.52 -9.15 40.39
N ALA A 413 -19.32 -10.09 40.92
CA ALA A 413 -20.54 -9.76 41.64
C ALA A 413 -20.28 -9.14 43.03
N GLU A 414 -19.10 -9.25 43.64
CA GLU A 414 -18.75 -8.50 44.85
C GLU A 414 -18.20 -7.11 44.52
N GLU A 415 -17.24 -6.98 43.60
CA GLU A 415 -16.65 -5.67 43.22
C GLU A 415 -17.70 -4.68 42.68
N VAL A 416 -18.62 -5.14 41.83
CA VAL A 416 -19.71 -4.31 41.29
C VAL A 416 -20.70 -3.89 42.38
N LYS A 417 -20.75 -4.57 43.53
CA LYS A 417 -21.51 -4.09 44.71
C LYS A 417 -20.70 -3.11 45.56
N THR A 418 -19.40 -3.32 45.75
CA THR A 418 -18.58 -2.42 46.57
C THR A 418 -18.41 -1.05 45.92
N GLU A 419 -18.14 -0.98 44.60
CA GLU A 419 -18.14 0.31 43.88
C GLU A 419 -19.48 1.05 44.04
N ASP A 420 -20.59 0.32 43.83
CA ASP A 420 -21.93 0.89 43.91
C ASP A 420 -22.31 1.27 45.37
N GLU A 421 -21.60 0.82 46.40
CA GLU A 421 -21.75 1.30 47.80
C GLU A 421 -20.77 2.43 48.14
N GLU A 422 -19.50 2.39 47.73
CA GLU A 422 -18.53 3.48 47.92
C GLU A 422 -19.00 4.79 47.25
N VAL A 423 -19.57 4.72 46.04
CA VAL A 423 -20.16 5.89 45.35
C VAL A 423 -21.33 6.51 46.15
N LYS A 424 -22.01 5.74 47.01
CA LYS A 424 -23.05 6.28 47.92
C LYS A 424 -22.47 6.90 49.19
N GLU A 425 -21.28 6.48 49.64
CA GLU A 425 -20.61 7.10 50.79
C GLU A 425 -19.87 8.39 50.40
N GLU A 426 -19.25 8.45 49.21
CA GLU A 426 -18.64 9.68 48.68
C GLU A 426 -19.68 10.80 48.45
N GLU A 427 -20.88 10.47 47.93
CA GLU A 427 -21.99 11.43 47.80
C GLU A 427 -22.51 11.98 49.15
N HIS A 428 -22.01 11.51 50.30
CA HIS A 428 -22.38 11.98 51.64
C HIS A 428 -21.27 12.67 52.44
N GLN A 429 -20.03 12.76 51.92
CA GLN A 429 -18.88 13.28 52.69
C GLN A 429 -18.05 14.41 52.07
N GLU A 430 -18.61 15.30 51.23
CA GLU A 430 -18.07 16.67 51.18
C GLU A 430 -19.08 17.80 50.88
N GLN A 431 -19.20 18.74 51.84
CA GLN A 431 -19.69 20.10 51.61
C GLN A 431 -18.76 21.12 52.27
N PRO A 432 -18.14 22.00 51.47
CA PRO A 432 -17.88 23.38 51.90
C PRO A 432 -18.74 24.40 51.16
N LYS A 433 -18.97 25.55 51.79
CA LYS A 433 -19.73 26.69 51.21
C LYS A 433 -18.83 27.63 50.39
N PRO A 434 -19.40 28.42 49.45
CA PRO A 434 -18.64 28.98 48.34
C PRO A 434 -17.84 30.25 48.70
N SER A 435 -16.66 30.39 48.09
CA SER A 435 -15.94 31.66 47.96
C SER A 435 -15.36 31.82 46.55
N SER A 436 -15.44 33.04 46.03
CA SER A 436 -15.21 33.46 44.65
C SER A 436 -13.79 33.30 44.09
N SER A 437 -13.63 32.57 42.97
CA SER A 437 -12.86 33.02 41.79
C SER A 437 -12.96 32.06 40.59
N SER A 438 -13.22 32.62 39.39
CA SER A 438 -12.91 32.06 38.05
C SER A 438 -13.20 30.56 37.76
N ASN A 439 -14.38 30.26 37.23
CA ASN A 439 -14.62 29.01 36.48
C ASN A 439 -14.15 29.14 35.02
N PRO A 440 -13.33 28.21 34.49
CA PRO A 440 -13.31 27.91 33.06
C PRO A 440 -14.53 27.04 32.69
N SER A 441 -15.16 27.32 31.54
CA SER A 441 -16.33 26.56 31.08
C SER A 441 -15.96 25.18 30.53
N PRO A 442 -16.74 24.11 30.79
CA PRO A 442 -16.45 22.78 30.27
C PRO A 442 -16.61 22.71 28.75
N VAL A 443 -15.60 22.14 28.08
CA VAL A 443 -15.62 21.86 26.64
C VAL A 443 -16.47 20.61 26.37
N LYS A 444 -17.18 20.57 25.25
CA LYS A 444 -18.16 19.50 24.95
C LYS A 444 -17.52 18.33 24.19
N ASP A 445 -17.20 17.26 24.90
CA ASP A 445 -16.70 15.99 24.33
C ASP A 445 -17.76 15.17 23.60
N VAL A 446 -18.21 15.68 22.45
CA VAL A 446 -19.20 15.02 21.56
C VAL A 446 -18.55 14.47 20.29
N LYS A 447 -17.23 14.63 20.12
CA LYS A 447 -16.48 14.14 18.95
C LYS A 447 -15.89 12.73 19.10
N ILE A 448 -15.81 12.20 20.31
CA ILE A 448 -15.13 10.93 20.61
C ILE A 448 -16.02 9.73 20.23
N ALA A 449 -17.26 9.69 20.71
CA ALA A 449 -18.20 8.57 20.46
C ALA A 449 -18.42 8.28 18.95
N LYS A 450 -18.47 9.32 18.11
CA LYS A 450 -18.62 9.19 16.66
C LYS A 450 -17.37 8.71 15.91
N PHE A 451 -16.25 8.51 16.60
CA PHE A 451 -15.05 7.90 16.02
C PHE A 451 -15.04 6.37 16.18
N PHE A 452 -15.80 5.81 17.13
CA PHE A 452 -15.79 4.37 17.45
C PHE A 452 -17.13 3.65 17.20
N GLY A 453 -18.25 4.38 17.06
CA GLY A 453 -19.41 3.88 16.30
C GLY A 453 -20.55 3.20 17.09
N GLU A 454 -20.92 3.74 18.25
CA GLU A 454 -22.15 3.35 18.97
C GLU A 454 -23.29 4.37 18.74
N ASP A 455 -24.51 3.87 18.51
CA ASP A 455 -25.73 4.68 18.33
C ASP A 455 -26.47 4.88 19.68
N PRO A 456 -26.78 6.12 20.11
CA PRO A 456 -27.48 6.38 21.36
C PRO A 456 -29.01 6.16 21.27
N PRO A 457 -29.69 5.84 22.39
CA PRO A 457 -31.13 5.54 22.41
C PRO A 457 -32.04 6.76 22.16
N PRO A 458 -33.30 6.54 21.75
CA PRO A 458 -34.21 7.60 21.30
C PRO A 458 -34.85 8.41 22.45
N PRO A 459 -34.96 9.75 22.33
CA PRO A 459 -35.63 10.59 23.32
C PRO A 459 -37.17 10.57 23.22
N PRO A 460 -37.90 10.85 24.32
CA PRO A 460 -39.37 10.87 24.37
C PRO A 460 -40.00 12.11 23.69
N ARG A 461 -41.34 12.11 23.59
CA ARG A 461 -42.14 13.03 22.76
C ARG A 461 -42.64 14.28 23.50
N ASN A 462 -42.40 15.46 22.92
CA ASN A 462 -43.29 16.66 22.90
C ASN A 462 -43.70 17.32 24.25
N PRO A 463 -44.35 18.51 24.28
CA PRO A 463 -44.80 19.36 23.16
C PRO A 463 -44.27 20.82 23.17
N SER A 464 -44.60 21.55 22.11
CA SER A 464 -44.59 23.03 21.99
C SER A 464 -46.00 23.60 22.29
N PRO A 465 -46.35 24.90 22.12
CA PRO A 465 -45.58 26.05 21.60
C PRO A 465 -45.74 27.40 22.36
N THR A 466 -44.92 28.41 22.03
CA THR A 466 -45.39 29.80 21.79
C THR A 466 -44.32 30.67 21.11
N THR A 467 -44.80 31.63 20.30
CA THR A 467 -44.09 32.76 19.65
C THR A 467 -45.13 33.89 19.46
N PRO A 468 -44.84 35.09 18.91
CA PRO A 468 -43.55 35.70 18.54
C PRO A 468 -43.33 37.12 19.12
N SER A 469 -42.14 37.71 18.91
CA SER A 469 -42.00 39.13 18.49
C SER A 469 -40.55 39.54 18.22
N SER A 470 -40.39 40.48 17.29
CA SER A 470 -39.18 41.24 16.93
C SER A 470 -39.63 42.63 16.45
N PRO A 471 -38.75 43.61 16.18
CA PRO A 471 -37.37 43.81 16.64
C PRO A 471 -37.17 45.18 17.35
N SER A 472 -36.00 45.43 17.94
CA SER A 472 -35.49 46.80 18.11
C SER A 472 -33.96 46.82 18.15
N ALA A 473 -33.36 47.92 17.70
CA ALA A 473 -31.91 48.07 17.64
C ALA A 473 -31.34 48.53 19.00
N GLY A 474 -30.23 47.92 19.42
CA GLY A 474 -29.48 48.33 20.61
C GLY A 474 -28.06 47.78 20.54
N VAL A 475 -27.07 48.67 20.53
CA VAL A 475 -25.64 48.32 20.58
C VAL A 475 -25.20 48.21 22.04
N PRO A 476 -24.51 47.13 22.43
CA PRO A 476 -23.59 47.14 23.57
C PRO A 476 -22.15 46.91 23.12
N ALA A 477 -21.20 47.44 23.90
CA ALA A 477 -19.78 47.49 23.55
C ALA A 477 -19.03 46.17 23.77
N THR A 478 -18.00 45.97 22.94
CA THR A 478 -16.72 45.30 23.23
C THR A 478 -16.68 44.15 24.25
N ASN A 479 -16.40 42.94 23.78
CA ASN A 479 -15.63 41.97 24.55
C ASN A 479 -14.64 41.22 23.64
N THR A 480 -13.45 40.85 24.13
CA THR A 480 -12.31 40.50 23.27
C THR A 480 -12.02 38.99 23.20
N GLN A 481 -12.46 38.35 22.11
CA GLN A 481 -11.79 37.20 21.49
C GLN A 481 -11.88 37.35 19.95
N GLY A 482 -10.97 36.71 19.21
CA GLY A 482 -10.69 37.03 17.81
C GLY A 482 -11.73 36.52 16.80
N GLU A 483 -12.84 37.25 16.64
CA GLU A 483 -13.79 37.01 15.54
C GLU A 483 -13.16 37.29 14.17
N VAL A 484 -13.41 36.38 13.21
CA VAL A 484 -13.06 36.62 11.80
C VAL A 484 -14.02 37.68 11.25
N PRO A 485 -13.53 38.78 10.64
CA PRO A 485 -14.39 39.83 10.11
C PRO A 485 -15.48 39.28 9.18
N TRP A 486 -16.70 39.81 9.30
CA TRP A 486 -17.90 39.27 8.63
C TRP A 486 -17.70 39.03 7.12
N PHE A 487 -16.97 39.91 6.44
CA PHE A 487 -16.70 39.80 5.01
C PHE A 487 -15.78 38.61 4.66
N LEU A 488 -14.92 38.17 5.58
CA LEU A 488 -14.07 36.98 5.48
C LEU A 488 -14.73 35.69 5.99
N ALA A 489 -15.92 35.75 6.61
CA ALA A 489 -16.65 34.58 7.07
C ALA A 489 -17.05 33.64 5.91
N ALA A 490 -17.44 32.40 6.24
CA ALA A 490 -17.88 31.40 5.26
C ALA A 490 -19.26 31.76 4.66
N ASP A 491 -19.44 31.53 3.35
CA ASP A 491 -20.68 31.85 2.62
C ASP A 491 -21.78 30.79 2.86
N ILE A 492 -22.20 30.59 4.11
CA ILE A 492 -23.15 29.56 4.53
C ILE A 492 -24.50 30.21 4.87
N ASP A 493 -25.46 30.17 3.94
CA ASP A 493 -26.85 30.53 4.21
C ASP A 493 -27.66 29.28 4.60
N PRO A 494 -28.26 29.21 5.80
CA PRO A 494 -29.17 28.13 6.21
C PRO A 494 -30.37 27.91 5.28
N ASN A 495 -30.76 28.91 4.49
CA ASN A 495 -31.83 28.83 3.48
C ASN A 495 -31.35 28.21 2.15
N GLU A 496 -30.04 28.03 1.96
CA GLU A 496 -29.46 27.39 0.78
C GLU A 496 -28.85 26.01 1.07
N ILE A 497 -28.32 25.78 2.29
CA ILE A 497 -27.64 24.52 2.62
C ILE A 497 -28.02 23.99 4.02
N ALA A 498 -28.48 22.74 4.04
CA ALA A 498 -28.76 21.99 5.26
C ALA A 498 -27.55 21.13 5.63
N LEU A 499 -26.94 21.43 6.78
CA LEU A 499 -25.89 20.61 7.38
C LEU A 499 -26.47 19.60 8.38
N ASN A 500 -25.73 18.52 8.66
CA ASN A 500 -25.99 17.62 9.78
C ASN A 500 -25.31 18.15 11.07
N VAL A 501 -25.50 17.44 12.20
CA VAL A 501 -24.91 17.81 13.50
C VAL A 501 -23.38 17.66 13.58
N GLU A 502 -22.72 17.10 12.55
CA GLU A 502 -21.25 17.07 12.42
C GLU A 502 -20.72 18.16 11.46
N GLY A 503 -21.59 18.95 10.83
CA GLY A 503 -21.23 19.93 9.79
C GLY A 503 -21.11 19.35 8.37
N GLN A 504 -21.46 18.08 8.15
CA GLN A 504 -21.52 17.48 6.81
C GLN A 504 -22.76 17.94 6.04
N VAL A 505 -22.69 18.00 4.72
CA VAL A 505 -23.81 18.44 3.88
C VAL A 505 -24.88 17.36 3.75
N LYS A 506 -26.07 17.63 4.29
CA LYS A 506 -27.25 16.77 4.13
C LYS A 506 -27.98 17.03 2.81
N GLY A 507 -28.00 18.30 2.38
CA GLY A 507 -28.58 18.73 1.12
C GLY A 507 -28.59 20.25 0.97
N GLY A 508 -29.04 20.75 -0.18
CA GLY A 508 -29.09 22.19 -0.45
C GLY A 508 -29.56 22.53 -1.86
N THR A 509 -29.66 23.81 -2.18
CA THR A 509 -29.82 24.30 -3.56
C THR A 509 -28.53 24.07 -4.36
N LEU A 510 -28.59 24.08 -5.69
CA LEU A 510 -27.40 23.96 -6.53
C LEU A 510 -26.35 25.05 -6.17
N HIS A 511 -26.81 26.30 -6.08
CA HIS A 511 -26.02 27.46 -5.65
C HIS A 511 -25.31 27.24 -4.30
N GLY A 512 -26.03 26.79 -3.27
CA GLY A 512 -25.48 26.51 -1.95
C GLY A 512 -24.44 25.37 -1.96
N LEU A 513 -24.69 24.33 -2.76
CA LEU A 513 -23.72 23.24 -2.97
C LEU A 513 -22.47 23.72 -3.70
N VAL A 514 -22.57 24.62 -4.69
CA VAL A 514 -21.41 25.20 -5.39
C VAL A 514 -20.64 26.19 -4.50
N LYS A 515 -21.30 26.96 -3.62
CA LYS A 515 -20.64 27.74 -2.57
C LYS A 515 -19.77 26.84 -1.68
N ARG A 516 -20.30 25.72 -1.18
CA ARG A 516 -19.55 24.72 -0.39
C ARG A 516 -18.42 24.05 -1.20
N LEU A 517 -18.66 23.71 -2.46
CA LEU A 517 -17.65 23.15 -3.39
C LEU A 517 -16.42 24.05 -3.54
N THR A 518 -16.61 25.36 -3.34
CA THR A 518 -15.65 26.43 -3.59
C THR A 518 -15.35 27.29 -2.35
N GLN A 519 -15.52 26.76 -1.14
CA GLN A 519 -15.21 27.44 0.11
C GLN A 519 -13.72 27.85 0.20
N HIS A 520 -13.47 29.04 0.75
CA HIS A 520 -12.11 29.59 0.92
C HIS A 520 -11.43 29.07 2.18
N ASP A 521 -12.14 29.05 3.31
CA ASP A 521 -11.66 28.68 4.64
C ASP A 521 -11.46 27.17 4.83
N GLN A 522 -12.25 26.34 4.14
CA GLN A 522 -12.23 24.89 4.26
C GLN A 522 -12.01 24.17 2.92
N PHE A 523 -11.60 22.91 2.98
CA PHE A 523 -11.52 22.03 1.83
C PHE A 523 -12.06 20.64 2.18
N ASP A 524 -13.08 20.19 1.45
CA ASP A 524 -13.78 18.94 1.70
C ASP A 524 -13.59 18.00 0.50
N ALA A 525 -12.50 17.22 0.55
CA ALA A 525 -12.14 16.31 -0.55
C ALA A 525 -13.20 15.24 -0.83
N LYS A 526 -13.96 14.82 0.20
CA LYS A 526 -15.06 13.85 0.04
C LYS A 526 -16.24 14.52 -0.65
N PHE A 527 -16.71 15.67 -0.17
CA PHE A 527 -17.76 16.44 -0.82
C PHE A 527 -17.43 16.76 -2.29
N ASN A 528 -16.24 17.29 -2.58
CA ASN A 528 -15.85 17.65 -3.94
C ASN A 528 -15.80 16.44 -4.89
N THR A 529 -15.41 15.25 -4.38
CA THR A 529 -15.42 14.00 -5.15
C THR A 529 -16.84 13.47 -5.35
N THR A 530 -17.65 13.43 -4.29
CA THR A 530 -19.07 13.06 -4.37
C THR A 530 -19.82 13.94 -5.36
N PHE A 531 -19.63 15.26 -5.31
CA PHE A 531 -20.29 16.21 -6.19
C PHE A 531 -19.91 15.94 -7.65
N LEU A 532 -18.61 15.87 -7.97
CA LEU A 532 -18.16 15.65 -9.35
C LEU A 532 -18.48 14.25 -9.91
N LEU A 533 -18.67 13.24 -9.06
CA LEU A 533 -19.17 11.92 -9.46
C LEU A 533 -20.68 11.89 -9.74
N THR A 534 -21.48 12.79 -9.15
CA THR A 534 -22.94 12.62 -9.07
C THR A 534 -23.77 13.81 -9.57
N TYR A 535 -23.19 14.98 -9.87
CA TYR A 535 -23.97 16.19 -10.18
C TYR A 535 -24.99 16.02 -11.31
N ARG A 536 -24.67 15.21 -12.31
CA ARG A 536 -25.53 14.84 -13.45
C ARG A 536 -26.88 14.20 -13.06
N SER A 537 -27.04 13.79 -11.80
CA SER A 537 -28.29 13.32 -11.21
C SER A 537 -29.17 14.42 -10.58
N PHE A 538 -28.75 15.69 -10.67
CA PHE A 538 -29.47 16.83 -10.09
C PHE A 538 -29.26 18.19 -10.77
N CYS A 539 -28.24 18.36 -11.62
CA CYS A 539 -28.06 19.52 -12.49
C CYS A 539 -27.33 19.14 -13.78
N SER A 540 -27.47 19.97 -14.82
CA SER A 540 -26.75 19.81 -16.07
C SER A 540 -25.28 20.27 -15.96
N THR A 541 -24.48 19.88 -16.96
CA THR A 541 -23.10 20.36 -17.13
C THR A 541 -23.04 21.87 -17.43
N GLU A 542 -24.06 22.44 -18.07
CA GLU A 542 -24.20 23.86 -18.37
C GLU A 542 -24.59 24.67 -17.09
N GLU A 543 -25.54 24.17 -16.30
CA GLU A 543 -25.94 24.78 -15.02
C GLU A 543 -24.76 24.87 -14.05
N LEU A 544 -23.97 23.78 -13.96
CA LEU A 544 -22.76 23.75 -13.15
C LEU A 544 -21.69 24.74 -13.65
N PHE A 545 -21.50 24.86 -14.97
CA PHE A 545 -20.57 25.84 -15.53
C PHE A 545 -20.99 27.28 -15.22
N ASN A 546 -22.27 27.61 -15.39
CA ASN A 546 -22.83 28.93 -15.10
C ASN A 546 -22.67 29.33 -13.62
N GLU A 547 -22.94 28.41 -12.69
CA GLU A 547 -22.73 28.62 -11.25
C GLU A 547 -21.24 28.85 -10.91
N LEU A 548 -20.33 28.05 -11.49
CA LEU A 548 -18.89 28.22 -11.32
C LEU A 548 -18.36 29.53 -11.93
N PHE A 549 -18.92 29.97 -13.06
CA PHE A 549 -18.62 31.25 -13.70
C PHE A 549 -19.00 32.43 -12.81
N GLN A 550 -20.24 32.46 -12.31
CA GLN A 550 -20.72 33.48 -11.37
C GLN A 550 -19.86 33.51 -10.09
N ARG A 551 -19.55 32.33 -9.54
CA ARG A 551 -18.70 32.17 -8.34
C ARG A 551 -17.26 32.68 -8.56
N TYR A 552 -16.73 32.68 -9.79
CA TYR A 552 -15.42 33.26 -10.13
C TYR A 552 -15.47 34.80 -10.27
N GLN A 553 -16.61 35.33 -10.71
CA GLN A 553 -16.82 36.76 -11.00
C GLN A 553 -17.37 37.58 -9.82
N LEU A 554 -17.48 36.99 -8.63
CA LEU A 554 -17.88 37.68 -7.39
C LEU A 554 -17.19 39.05 -7.23
N GLN A 555 -18.03 40.07 -6.98
CA GLN A 555 -17.60 41.42 -6.68
C GLN A 555 -17.49 41.63 -5.16
N PRO A 556 -16.58 42.49 -4.69
CA PRO A 556 -16.54 42.87 -3.27
C PRO A 556 -17.81 43.67 -2.89
N PRO A 557 -18.45 43.38 -1.75
CA PRO A 557 -19.56 44.17 -1.22
C PRO A 557 -19.29 45.69 -1.23
N GLU A 558 -20.32 46.48 -1.50
CA GLU A 558 -20.21 47.94 -1.63
C GLU A 558 -19.80 48.60 -0.30
N GLU A 559 -20.25 48.03 0.82
CA GLU A 559 -20.06 48.50 2.20
C GLU A 559 -18.60 48.46 2.71
N LEU A 560 -17.67 47.82 1.98
CA LEU A 560 -16.28 47.64 2.42
C LEU A 560 -15.41 48.88 2.16
N THR A 561 -14.62 49.28 3.17
CA THR A 561 -13.54 50.26 3.00
C THR A 561 -12.48 49.77 2.00
N ALA A 562 -11.58 50.65 1.54
CA ALA A 562 -10.54 50.30 0.57
C ALA A 562 -9.62 49.16 1.09
N GLU A 563 -9.24 49.22 2.37
CA GLU A 563 -8.37 48.22 3.01
C GLU A 563 -9.08 46.87 3.22
N GLU A 564 -10.35 46.88 3.64
CA GLU A 564 -11.14 45.65 3.77
C GLU A 564 -11.44 45.01 2.41
N ARG A 565 -11.64 45.83 1.37
CA ARG A 565 -11.84 45.40 -0.01
C ARG A 565 -10.59 44.73 -0.59
N GLU A 566 -9.40 45.24 -0.26
CA GLU A 566 -8.14 44.56 -0.57
C GLU A 566 -8.01 43.24 0.21
N GLN A 567 -8.24 43.25 1.53
CA GLN A 567 -8.19 42.04 2.36
C GLN A 567 -9.17 40.94 1.90
N TRP A 568 -10.40 41.30 1.51
CA TRP A 568 -11.39 40.39 0.94
C TRP A 568 -10.91 39.82 -0.40
N SER A 569 -10.35 40.66 -1.27
CA SER A 569 -9.83 40.25 -2.57
C SER A 569 -8.66 39.27 -2.43
N GLU A 570 -7.72 39.56 -1.52
CA GLU A 570 -6.53 38.75 -1.24
C GLU A 570 -6.86 37.44 -0.53
N ARG A 571 -7.67 37.47 0.54
CA ARG A 571 -7.87 36.34 1.45
C ARG A 571 -9.07 35.46 1.10
N LYS A 572 -10.10 35.99 0.45
CA LYS A 572 -11.34 35.27 0.10
C LYS A 572 -11.46 35.03 -1.40
N LEU A 573 -11.48 36.09 -2.21
CA LEU A 573 -11.71 35.97 -3.66
C LEU A 573 -10.64 35.15 -4.38
N LYS A 574 -9.34 35.36 -4.09
CA LYS A 574 -8.25 34.55 -4.68
C LYS A 574 -8.39 33.06 -4.38
N LEU A 575 -8.81 32.70 -3.15
CA LEU A 575 -9.03 31.30 -2.78
C LEU A 575 -10.26 30.71 -3.48
N ILE A 576 -11.39 31.43 -3.56
CA ILE A 576 -12.58 30.99 -4.31
C ILE A 576 -12.23 30.74 -5.78
N ARG A 577 -11.52 31.68 -6.44
CA ARG A 577 -11.05 31.52 -7.82
C ARG A 577 -10.14 30.31 -8.01
N LEU A 578 -9.24 30.05 -7.05
CA LEU A 578 -8.39 28.86 -7.04
C LEU A 578 -9.20 27.56 -6.84
N ARG A 579 -10.27 27.55 -6.03
CA ARG A 579 -11.17 26.40 -5.91
C ARG A 579 -11.92 26.14 -7.22
N VAL A 580 -12.52 27.17 -7.84
CA VAL A 580 -13.21 27.05 -9.14
C VAL A 580 -12.27 26.50 -10.22
N PHE A 581 -11.05 27.04 -10.33
CA PHE A 581 -10.02 26.51 -11.24
C PHE A 581 -9.75 25.01 -10.98
N ASN A 582 -9.58 24.61 -9.72
CA ASN A 582 -9.32 23.21 -9.37
C ASN A 582 -10.51 22.28 -9.63
N VAL A 583 -11.76 22.77 -9.47
CA VAL A 583 -12.98 22.04 -9.84
C VAL A 583 -13.03 21.80 -11.36
N ILE A 584 -12.89 22.86 -12.18
CA ILE A 584 -12.92 22.76 -13.64
C ILE A 584 -11.78 21.87 -14.16
N LYS A 585 -10.58 22.00 -13.58
CA LYS A 585 -9.44 21.12 -13.90
C LYS A 585 -9.75 19.66 -13.56
N SER A 586 -10.31 19.38 -12.38
CA SER A 586 -10.63 18.01 -11.95
C SER A 586 -11.73 17.38 -12.81
N TRP A 587 -12.72 18.18 -13.19
CA TRP A 587 -13.74 17.81 -14.18
C TRP A 587 -13.09 17.41 -15.51
N LEU A 588 -12.32 18.28 -16.15
CA LEU A 588 -11.68 18.01 -17.45
C LEU A 588 -10.66 16.85 -17.43
N GLU A 589 -9.93 16.65 -16.32
CA GLU A 589 -8.96 15.55 -16.19
C GLU A 589 -9.62 14.20 -15.87
N THR A 590 -10.62 14.16 -14.97
CA THR A 590 -11.09 12.92 -14.31
C THR A 590 -12.56 12.60 -14.55
N TYR A 591 -13.45 13.60 -14.53
CA TYR A 591 -14.93 13.41 -14.54
C TYR A 591 -15.60 13.82 -15.86
N TYR A 592 -14.80 14.02 -16.90
CA TYR A 592 -15.23 14.46 -18.23
C TYR A 592 -15.99 13.34 -18.96
N ASN A 593 -17.23 13.61 -19.39
CA ASN A 593 -18.01 12.75 -20.28
C ASN A 593 -18.04 13.34 -21.70
N GLU A 594 -17.54 12.59 -22.68
CA GLU A 594 -17.39 13.07 -24.07
C GLU A 594 -18.73 13.45 -24.73
N GLU A 595 -19.83 12.79 -24.37
CA GLU A 595 -21.15 13.06 -24.94
C GLU A 595 -21.75 14.39 -24.44
N GLU A 596 -21.57 14.74 -23.16
CA GLU A 596 -22.19 15.91 -22.53
C GLU A 596 -21.27 17.15 -22.47
N ASP A 597 -19.97 16.95 -22.25
CA ASP A 597 -19.05 18.04 -21.92
C ASP A 597 -18.32 18.61 -23.14
N ARG A 598 -18.33 17.89 -24.27
CA ARG A 598 -17.67 18.32 -25.52
C ARG A 598 -18.22 19.65 -26.08
N PRO A 599 -19.54 19.95 -26.04
CA PRO A 599 -20.08 21.27 -26.40
C PRO A 599 -19.48 22.41 -25.55
N MET A 600 -19.37 22.21 -24.23
CA MET A 600 -18.87 23.21 -23.29
C MET A 600 -17.38 23.54 -23.43
N LEU A 601 -16.60 22.75 -24.18
CA LEU A 601 -15.18 23.04 -24.39
C LEU A 601 -14.92 24.41 -25.02
N LEU A 602 -15.85 24.91 -25.86
CA LEU A 602 -15.73 26.24 -26.48
C LEU A 602 -15.91 27.34 -25.44
N GLU A 603 -16.96 27.27 -24.62
CA GLU A 603 -17.27 28.24 -23.58
C GLU A 603 -16.23 28.21 -22.45
N LEU A 604 -15.77 27.01 -22.07
CA LEU A 604 -14.64 26.83 -21.16
C LEU A 604 -13.35 27.47 -21.71
N SER A 605 -13.09 27.41 -23.02
CA SER A 605 -11.93 28.13 -23.61
C SER A 605 -12.14 29.64 -23.53
N GLN A 606 -13.31 30.16 -23.89
CA GLN A 606 -13.61 31.60 -23.81
C GLN A 606 -13.49 32.12 -22.37
N PHE A 607 -14.03 31.42 -21.38
CA PHE A 607 -13.89 31.75 -19.97
C PHE A 607 -12.42 31.70 -19.50
N THR A 608 -11.66 30.69 -19.95
CA THR A 608 -10.24 30.56 -19.62
C THR A 608 -9.41 31.70 -20.21
N ASP A 609 -9.59 31.96 -21.51
CA ASP A 609 -8.78 32.89 -22.29
C ASP A 609 -9.19 34.36 -22.04
N HIS A 610 -10.44 34.66 -21.65
CA HIS A 610 -10.93 36.01 -21.38
C HIS A 610 -11.16 36.38 -19.90
N VAL A 611 -11.33 35.43 -18.96
CA VAL A 611 -11.60 35.73 -17.54
C VAL A 611 -10.51 35.19 -16.60
N ILE A 612 -10.13 33.91 -16.76
CA ILE A 612 -9.08 33.30 -15.91
C ILE A 612 -7.71 33.92 -16.23
N SER A 613 -7.39 34.13 -17.51
CA SER A 613 -6.14 34.73 -17.99
C SER A 613 -5.76 36.06 -17.31
N HIS A 614 -6.75 36.93 -17.07
CA HIS A 614 -6.56 38.24 -16.44
C HIS A 614 -6.19 38.19 -14.95
N SER A 615 -6.53 37.11 -14.24
CA SER A 615 -6.34 36.99 -12.78
C SER A 615 -5.44 35.82 -12.34
N MET A 616 -5.26 34.80 -13.20
CA MET A 616 -4.46 33.61 -12.92
C MET A 616 -3.85 33.03 -14.21
N LYS A 617 -2.89 33.75 -14.81
CA LYS A 617 -2.21 33.38 -16.08
C LYS A 617 -1.77 31.90 -16.13
N PHE A 618 -1.04 31.43 -15.11
CA PHE A 618 -0.61 30.03 -15.04
C PHE A 618 -1.78 29.04 -14.99
N GLY A 619 -2.88 29.38 -14.32
CA GLY A 619 -4.09 28.56 -14.30
C GLY A 619 -4.73 28.49 -15.68
N ALA A 620 -4.82 29.62 -16.38
CA ALA A 620 -5.32 29.67 -17.75
C ALA A 620 -4.47 28.81 -18.69
N GLU A 621 -3.14 28.93 -18.68
CA GLU A 621 -2.24 28.11 -19.52
C GLU A 621 -2.43 26.60 -19.33
N GLN A 622 -2.73 26.15 -18.10
CA GLN A 622 -3.01 24.74 -17.81
C GLN A 622 -4.38 24.31 -18.35
N LEU A 623 -5.43 25.13 -18.16
CA LEU A 623 -6.78 24.83 -18.67
C LEU A 623 -6.83 24.89 -20.20
N THR A 624 -6.31 25.94 -20.84
CA THR A 624 -6.26 26.05 -22.31
C THR A 624 -5.49 24.88 -22.94
N ARG A 625 -4.48 24.32 -22.25
CA ARG A 625 -3.77 23.09 -22.67
C ARG A 625 -4.63 21.82 -22.53
N LEU A 626 -5.39 21.69 -21.45
CA LEU A 626 -6.32 20.56 -21.24
C LEU A 626 -7.50 20.59 -22.20
N ILE A 627 -8.12 21.76 -22.39
CA ILE A 627 -9.24 22.00 -23.31
C ILE A 627 -8.82 21.67 -24.74
N LYS A 628 -7.70 22.23 -25.22
CA LYS A 628 -7.16 21.90 -26.56
C LYS A 628 -6.87 20.40 -26.72
N LYS A 629 -6.41 19.71 -25.65
CA LYS A 629 -6.22 18.24 -25.68
C LYS A 629 -7.54 17.46 -25.71
N ARG A 630 -8.66 17.98 -25.19
CA ARG A 630 -10.00 17.40 -25.38
C ARG A 630 -10.54 17.66 -26.79
N MET A 631 -10.47 18.90 -27.28
CA MET A 631 -10.96 19.26 -28.62
C MET A 631 -10.26 18.48 -29.75
N LEU A 632 -8.98 18.19 -29.59
CA LEU A 632 -8.17 17.42 -30.54
C LEU A 632 -8.21 15.88 -30.30
N ALA A 633 -9.06 15.38 -29.39
CA ALA A 633 -9.22 13.96 -29.17
C ALA A 633 -10.27 13.36 -30.14
N GLU A 634 -9.80 12.43 -30.98
CA GLU A 634 -10.62 11.62 -31.89
C GLU A 634 -11.18 10.35 -31.21
N GLU A 635 -10.52 9.86 -30.15
CA GLU A 635 -11.04 8.81 -29.25
C GLU A 635 -11.50 9.41 -27.91
N SER A 636 -12.62 8.90 -27.39
CA SER A 636 -13.23 9.20 -26.08
C SER A 636 -12.42 8.67 -24.86
N GLY A 637 -11.09 8.77 -24.91
CA GLY A 637 -10.18 8.30 -23.89
C GLY A 637 -9.91 9.33 -22.77
N GLN A 638 -9.64 8.83 -21.56
CA GLN A 638 -9.09 9.66 -20.49
C GLN A 638 -7.77 10.33 -20.95
N ILE A 639 -7.60 11.62 -20.64
CA ILE A 639 -6.37 12.40 -20.91
C ILE A 639 -5.11 11.71 -20.37
N ARG A 640 -5.28 10.91 -19.31
CA ARG A 640 -4.26 10.08 -18.67
C ARG A 640 -4.47 8.57 -18.92
N LYS A 641 -4.66 8.13 -20.19
CA LYS A 641 -4.30 6.75 -20.62
C LYS A 641 -2.80 6.55 -20.35
N MET A 642 -2.43 6.24 -19.10
CA MET A 642 -1.07 5.91 -18.71
C MET A 642 -0.72 4.60 -19.41
N LYS A 643 0.03 4.69 -20.51
CA LYS A 643 0.57 3.51 -21.20
C LYS A 643 1.46 2.81 -20.18
N LEU A 644 0.92 1.73 -19.62
CA LEU A 644 1.59 0.88 -18.65
C LEU A 644 2.84 0.36 -19.37
N ASN A 645 4.02 0.74 -18.89
CA ASN A 645 5.30 0.26 -19.41
C ASN A 645 5.51 -1.19 -18.95
N VAL A 646 4.65 -2.09 -19.46
CA VAL A 646 4.64 -3.51 -19.13
C VAL A 646 5.97 -4.09 -19.55
N ARG A 647 6.81 -4.39 -18.57
CA ARG A 647 7.98 -5.23 -18.77
C ARG A 647 7.47 -6.62 -19.09
N GLN A 648 7.43 -6.98 -20.37
CA GLN A 648 6.88 -8.27 -20.84
C GLN A 648 7.50 -9.49 -20.11
N LYS A 649 8.75 -9.35 -19.65
CA LYS A 649 9.48 -10.33 -18.81
C LYS A 649 8.83 -10.63 -17.44
N GLU A 650 7.91 -9.79 -16.97
CA GLU A 650 7.22 -9.93 -15.68
C GLU A 650 5.79 -10.54 -15.84
N MET A 651 5.31 -10.76 -17.07
CA MET A 651 4.02 -11.44 -17.31
C MET A 651 4.18 -12.98 -17.38
N PRO A 652 3.24 -13.78 -16.83
CA PRO A 652 3.28 -15.23 -16.95
C PRO A 652 3.15 -15.70 -18.41
N PRO A 653 3.89 -16.75 -18.84
CA PRO A 653 3.72 -17.32 -20.16
C PRO A 653 2.32 -17.97 -20.33
N SER A 654 1.76 -17.84 -21.52
CA SER A 654 0.48 -18.46 -21.89
C SER A 654 0.62 -19.96 -22.12
N ILE A 655 -0.37 -20.73 -21.64
CA ILE A 655 -0.41 -22.20 -21.76
C ILE A 655 -1.16 -22.57 -23.05
N LEU A 656 -0.42 -22.72 -24.16
CA LEU A 656 -1.01 -22.97 -25.47
C LEU A 656 -1.50 -24.43 -25.64
N PRO A 657 -2.67 -24.67 -26.24
CA PRO A 657 -3.13 -26.01 -26.59
C PRO A 657 -2.26 -26.63 -27.70
N LYS A 658 -2.20 -27.97 -27.74
CA LYS A 658 -1.37 -28.73 -28.73
C LYS A 658 -1.73 -28.47 -30.20
N ASN A 659 -2.93 -27.94 -30.49
CA ASN A 659 -3.38 -27.65 -31.85
C ASN A 659 -4.13 -26.30 -31.91
N MET A 660 -3.36 -25.22 -32.13
CA MET A 660 -3.90 -23.86 -32.30
C MET A 660 -4.88 -23.73 -33.48
N LYS A 661 -4.81 -24.59 -34.50
CA LYS A 661 -5.66 -24.50 -35.71
C LYS A 661 -7.06 -25.11 -35.55
N ARG A 662 -7.28 -25.96 -34.54
CA ARG A 662 -8.57 -26.62 -34.25
C ARG A 662 -8.77 -26.79 -32.74
N ILE A 663 -8.82 -25.66 -32.04
CA ILE A 663 -9.05 -25.58 -30.59
C ILE A 663 -10.35 -26.30 -30.21
N LYS A 664 -10.34 -27.02 -29.09
CA LYS A 664 -11.53 -27.62 -28.46
C LYS A 664 -11.53 -27.29 -26.98
N LEU A 665 -12.72 -27.09 -26.39
CA LEU A 665 -12.88 -26.74 -24.97
C LEU A 665 -12.10 -27.67 -24.02
N LEU A 666 -12.21 -28.99 -24.20
CA LEU A 666 -11.50 -29.98 -23.36
C LEU A 666 -9.99 -30.12 -23.65
N GLU A 667 -9.47 -29.44 -24.67
CA GLU A 667 -8.04 -29.41 -25.02
C GLU A 667 -7.34 -28.10 -24.59
N LEU A 668 -8.10 -27.12 -24.09
CA LEU A 668 -7.59 -25.94 -23.40
C LEU A 668 -7.25 -26.28 -21.94
N ASP A 669 -6.27 -25.60 -21.36
CA ASP A 669 -6.06 -25.63 -19.91
C ASP A 669 -7.10 -24.72 -19.20
N PRO A 670 -7.76 -25.18 -18.12
CA PRO A 670 -8.76 -24.37 -17.40
C PRO A 670 -8.22 -23.03 -16.87
N HIS A 671 -6.92 -22.93 -16.58
CA HIS A 671 -6.29 -21.69 -16.14
C HIS A 671 -6.04 -20.72 -17.30
N GLU A 672 -5.67 -21.20 -18.50
CA GLU A 672 -5.53 -20.30 -19.66
C GLU A 672 -6.89 -19.83 -20.17
N LEU A 673 -7.91 -20.70 -20.19
CA LEU A 673 -9.28 -20.28 -20.49
C LEU A 673 -9.75 -19.19 -19.51
N ALA A 674 -9.56 -19.40 -18.20
CA ALA A 674 -9.87 -18.39 -17.19
C ALA A 674 -9.07 -17.08 -17.37
N ARG A 675 -7.78 -17.14 -17.74
CA ARG A 675 -6.96 -15.94 -18.05
C ARG A 675 -7.54 -15.16 -19.23
N GLN A 676 -7.84 -15.84 -20.34
CA GLN A 676 -8.34 -15.17 -21.54
C GLN A 676 -9.74 -14.59 -21.34
N MET A 677 -10.64 -15.30 -20.64
CA MET A 677 -11.93 -14.75 -20.19
C MET A 677 -11.74 -13.53 -19.28
N THR A 678 -10.80 -13.58 -18.32
CA THR A 678 -10.50 -12.44 -17.42
C THR A 678 -9.97 -11.22 -18.17
N ILE A 679 -9.17 -11.39 -19.23
CA ILE A 679 -8.74 -10.28 -20.10
C ILE A 679 -9.94 -9.67 -20.86
N MET A 680 -10.92 -10.48 -21.25
CA MET A 680 -12.12 -10.01 -21.97
C MET A 680 -13.11 -9.29 -21.04
N ASP A 681 -13.41 -9.88 -19.88
CA ASP A 681 -14.30 -9.34 -18.85
C ASP A 681 -13.74 -8.02 -18.28
N PHE A 682 -12.44 -7.96 -17.96
CA PHE A 682 -11.80 -6.73 -17.47
C PHE A 682 -11.84 -5.58 -18.50
N ARG A 683 -11.81 -5.89 -19.82
CA ARG A 683 -11.94 -4.85 -20.87
C ARG A 683 -13.34 -4.23 -20.94
N LEU A 684 -14.37 -4.92 -20.46
CA LEU A 684 -15.73 -4.38 -20.35
C LEU A 684 -15.89 -3.61 -19.04
N TYR A 685 -15.52 -4.24 -17.92
CA TYR A 685 -15.56 -3.64 -16.58
C TYR A 685 -14.76 -2.31 -16.49
N ASN A 686 -13.58 -2.25 -17.10
CA ASN A 686 -12.73 -1.05 -17.15
C ASN A 686 -13.21 0.04 -18.14
N ARG A 687 -14.39 -0.12 -18.75
CA ARG A 687 -15.05 0.93 -19.56
C ARG A 687 -16.25 1.58 -18.86
N ILE A 688 -16.77 0.97 -17.79
CA ILE A 688 -17.93 1.47 -17.05
C ILE A 688 -17.61 2.87 -16.47
N LYS A 689 -18.32 3.89 -16.97
CA LYS A 689 -18.24 5.27 -16.47
C LYS A 689 -19.15 5.47 -15.25
N PRO A 690 -18.83 6.37 -14.30
CA PRO A 690 -19.71 6.74 -13.18
C PRO A 690 -21.14 7.12 -13.57
N VAL A 691 -21.35 7.83 -14.69
CA VAL A 691 -22.67 8.26 -15.17
C VAL A 691 -23.60 7.08 -15.52
N GLU A 692 -23.03 5.92 -15.87
CA GLU A 692 -23.79 4.70 -16.13
C GLU A 692 -24.42 4.12 -14.85
N CYS A 693 -23.84 4.45 -13.69
CA CYS A 693 -24.24 3.99 -12.37
C CYS A 693 -25.17 4.98 -11.62
N LEU A 694 -25.52 6.12 -12.23
CA LEU A 694 -26.50 7.08 -11.68
C LEU A 694 -27.94 6.71 -12.07
N ASP A 695 -28.90 7.13 -11.25
CA ASP A 695 -30.36 7.17 -11.53
C ASP A 695 -30.96 5.92 -12.22
N LYS A 696 -30.42 4.73 -11.90
CA LYS A 696 -30.74 3.44 -12.53
C LYS A 696 -30.66 3.46 -14.06
N ASN A 697 -29.68 4.18 -14.62
CA ASN A 697 -29.48 4.32 -16.07
C ASN A 697 -29.35 2.99 -16.82
N TRP A 698 -28.89 1.90 -16.18
CA TRP A 698 -28.85 0.56 -16.79
C TRP A 698 -30.22 -0.07 -17.05
N GLY A 699 -31.26 0.34 -16.31
CA GLY A 699 -32.63 -0.17 -16.41
C GLY A 699 -33.58 0.70 -17.24
N LYS A 700 -33.06 1.73 -17.91
CA LYS A 700 -33.85 2.60 -18.80
C LYS A 700 -33.96 1.99 -20.21
N PRO A 701 -35.01 2.35 -20.98
CA PRO A 701 -35.03 2.07 -22.41
C PRO A 701 -33.89 2.81 -23.12
N ASP A 702 -33.52 2.34 -24.29
CA ASP A 702 -32.56 3.02 -25.17
C ASP A 702 -33.19 4.30 -25.75
N THR A 703 -32.38 5.31 -26.10
CA THR A 703 -32.91 6.57 -26.64
C THR A 703 -33.46 6.38 -28.06
N GLU A 704 -34.23 7.36 -28.55
CA GLU A 704 -34.74 7.38 -29.93
C GLU A 704 -33.63 7.30 -31.00
N GLU A 705 -32.40 7.68 -30.64
CA GLU A 705 -31.19 7.59 -31.46
C GLU A 705 -30.46 6.22 -31.35
N GLY A 706 -31.05 5.24 -30.64
CA GLY A 706 -30.47 3.90 -30.42
C GLY A 706 -29.23 3.89 -29.51
N THR A 707 -28.94 5.00 -28.83
CA THR A 707 -27.81 5.12 -27.91
C THR A 707 -28.28 4.90 -26.47
N HIS A 708 -27.45 4.28 -25.62
CA HIS A 708 -27.81 4.00 -24.24
C HIS A 708 -26.79 4.59 -23.25
N ILE A 709 -27.28 5.37 -22.29
CA ILE A 709 -26.44 6.08 -21.30
C ILE A 709 -25.51 5.12 -20.55
N ALA A 710 -26.02 3.93 -20.20
CA ALA A 710 -25.28 2.88 -19.51
C ALA A 710 -24.89 1.70 -20.43
N ALA A 711 -24.30 1.99 -21.59
CA ALA A 711 -23.95 1.00 -22.60
C ALA A 711 -22.88 -0.02 -22.15
N ASN A 712 -21.86 0.38 -21.37
CA ASN A 712 -20.83 -0.56 -20.90
C ASN A 712 -21.35 -1.43 -19.75
N VAL A 713 -22.24 -0.90 -18.91
CA VAL A 713 -22.98 -1.71 -17.91
C VAL A 713 -23.86 -2.76 -18.62
N LYS A 714 -24.68 -2.37 -19.61
CA LYS A 714 -25.46 -3.34 -20.42
C LYS A 714 -24.55 -4.37 -21.09
N ALA A 715 -23.42 -3.96 -21.68
CA ALA A 715 -22.46 -4.89 -22.30
C ALA A 715 -21.80 -5.87 -21.30
N SER A 716 -21.52 -5.43 -20.06
CA SER A 716 -20.96 -6.29 -19.02
C SER A 716 -21.97 -7.31 -18.48
N ILE A 717 -23.26 -6.93 -18.39
CA ILE A 717 -24.36 -7.84 -18.06
C ILE A 717 -24.54 -8.86 -19.19
N GLU A 718 -24.63 -8.39 -20.43
CA GLU A 718 -24.82 -9.24 -21.61
C GLU A 718 -23.67 -10.24 -21.80
N HIS A 719 -22.41 -9.83 -21.61
CA HIS A 719 -21.27 -10.76 -21.61
C HIS A 719 -21.40 -11.85 -20.54
N SER A 720 -21.92 -11.51 -19.36
CA SER A 720 -22.15 -12.47 -18.26
C SER A 720 -23.29 -13.45 -18.60
N ASN A 721 -24.33 -12.99 -19.28
CA ASN A 721 -25.41 -13.84 -19.81
C ASN A 721 -24.86 -14.80 -20.89
N GLN A 722 -24.08 -14.30 -21.85
CA GLN A 722 -23.44 -15.11 -22.90
C GLN A 722 -22.51 -16.19 -22.34
N VAL A 723 -21.73 -15.88 -21.29
CA VAL A 723 -20.93 -16.89 -20.57
C VAL A 723 -21.85 -17.95 -19.94
N THR A 724 -22.93 -17.53 -19.30
CA THR A 724 -23.91 -18.43 -18.66
C THR A 724 -24.56 -19.38 -19.68
N ALA A 725 -24.96 -18.84 -20.84
CA ALA A 725 -25.54 -19.59 -21.95
C ALA A 725 -24.52 -20.55 -22.59
N TRP A 726 -23.28 -20.11 -22.86
CA TRP A 726 -22.23 -20.95 -23.43
C TRP A 726 -21.86 -22.13 -22.51
N VAL A 727 -21.70 -21.89 -21.21
CA VAL A 727 -21.46 -22.98 -20.24
C VAL A 727 -22.60 -24.00 -20.32
N THR A 728 -23.85 -23.54 -20.28
CA THR A 728 -25.06 -24.37 -20.35
C THR A 728 -25.12 -25.19 -21.64
N ASP A 729 -24.97 -24.56 -22.82
CA ASP A 729 -24.96 -25.26 -24.10
C ASP A 729 -23.81 -26.27 -24.20
N SER A 730 -22.58 -25.86 -23.85
CA SER A 730 -21.40 -26.72 -24.04
C SER A 730 -21.49 -28.06 -23.30
N ILE A 731 -22.22 -28.07 -22.17
CA ILE A 731 -22.57 -29.25 -21.37
C ILE A 731 -23.70 -30.04 -22.06
N LEU A 732 -24.81 -29.39 -22.42
CA LEU A 732 -25.99 -30.06 -23.02
C LEU A 732 -25.76 -30.57 -24.44
N SER A 733 -24.86 -29.94 -25.20
CA SER A 733 -24.34 -30.40 -26.50
C SER A 733 -23.48 -31.69 -26.39
N LYS A 734 -23.69 -32.53 -25.37
CA LYS A 734 -23.00 -33.82 -25.12
C LYS A 734 -24.05 -34.86 -24.67
N GLU A 735 -24.42 -35.74 -25.60
CA GLU A 735 -25.42 -36.79 -25.38
C GLU A 735 -25.00 -37.80 -24.29
N GLU A 736 -23.78 -38.32 -24.40
CA GLU A 736 -23.22 -39.26 -23.43
C GLU A 736 -22.96 -38.61 -22.06
N VAL A 737 -23.57 -39.16 -21.01
CA VAL A 737 -23.44 -38.70 -19.61
C VAL A 737 -21.97 -38.57 -19.18
N LYS A 738 -21.09 -39.49 -19.59
CA LYS A 738 -19.65 -39.45 -19.29
C LYS A 738 -18.93 -38.25 -19.96
N LYS A 739 -19.27 -37.92 -21.21
CA LYS A 739 -18.73 -36.74 -21.92
C LYS A 739 -19.28 -35.45 -21.33
N ARG A 740 -20.56 -35.43 -20.97
CA ARG A 740 -21.24 -34.30 -20.30
C ARG A 740 -20.62 -34.00 -18.93
N ALA A 741 -20.39 -35.01 -18.11
CA ALA A 741 -19.72 -34.89 -16.82
C ALA A 741 -18.27 -34.40 -16.95
N ALA A 742 -17.56 -34.76 -18.03
CA ALA A 742 -16.21 -34.24 -18.30
C ALA A 742 -16.20 -32.73 -18.60
N VAL A 743 -17.17 -32.22 -19.39
CA VAL A 743 -17.31 -30.78 -19.67
C VAL A 743 -17.74 -30.01 -18.41
N LEU A 744 -18.71 -30.52 -17.66
CA LEU A 744 -19.14 -29.93 -16.39
C LEU A 744 -17.98 -29.85 -15.37
N LYS A 745 -17.18 -30.92 -15.27
CA LYS A 745 -15.97 -30.94 -14.43
C LYS A 745 -14.89 -29.95 -14.90
N HIS A 746 -14.73 -29.75 -16.21
CA HIS A 746 -13.82 -28.74 -16.76
C HIS A 746 -14.27 -27.33 -16.36
N TRP A 747 -15.56 -26.99 -16.51
CA TRP A 747 -16.08 -25.69 -16.10
C TRP A 747 -15.96 -25.42 -14.60
N ILE A 748 -16.14 -26.42 -13.74
CA ILE A 748 -15.90 -26.29 -12.29
C ILE A 748 -14.43 -25.89 -12.01
N ALA A 749 -13.48 -26.42 -12.79
CA ALA A 749 -12.08 -26.01 -12.69
C ALA A 749 -11.85 -24.57 -13.21
N VAL A 750 -12.47 -24.18 -14.34
CA VAL A 750 -12.39 -22.80 -14.87
C VAL A 750 -12.94 -21.80 -13.85
N ALA A 751 -14.08 -22.08 -13.22
CA ALA A 751 -14.69 -21.21 -12.21
C ALA A 751 -13.75 -20.97 -11.00
N ASP A 752 -13.07 -22.01 -10.51
CA ASP A 752 -12.07 -21.86 -9.45
C ASP A 752 -10.83 -21.07 -9.92
N ARG A 753 -10.43 -21.20 -11.18
CA ARG A 753 -9.35 -20.38 -11.75
C ARG A 753 -9.76 -18.91 -11.91
N CYS A 754 -10.99 -18.60 -12.28
CA CYS A 754 -11.52 -17.23 -12.26
C CYS A 754 -11.51 -16.67 -10.83
N ARG A 755 -12.00 -17.43 -9.84
CA ARG A 755 -11.96 -17.06 -8.41
C ARG A 755 -10.54 -16.80 -7.89
N ILE A 756 -9.56 -17.62 -8.28
CA ILE A 756 -8.13 -17.45 -7.92
C ILE A 756 -7.51 -16.21 -8.60
N LEU A 757 -8.02 -15.81 -9.76
CA LEU A 757 -7.64 -14.57 -10.46
C LEU A 757 -8.42 -13.34 -9.95
N ASN A 758 -9.15 -13.43 -8.85
CA ASN A 758 -10.08 -12.38 -8.37
C ASN A 758 -11.12 -11.95 -9.43
N ASN A 759 -11.38 -12.77 -10.44
CA ASN A 759 -12.44 -12.55 -11.41
C ASN A 759 -13.73 -13.18 -10.86
N PHE A 760 -14.42 -12.42 -10.02
CA PHE A 760 -15.66 -12.85 -9.40
C PHE A 760 -16.87 -12.73 -10.35
N ASN A 761 -16.83 -11.81 -11.31
CA ASN A 761 -17.90 -11.65 -12.31
C ASN A 761 -18.06 -12.90 -13.20
N THR A 762 -17.01 -13.29 -13.93
CA THR A 762 -17.01 -14.55 -14.70
C THR A 762 -17.22 -15.77 -13.79
N CYS A 763 -16.70 -15.79 -12.56
CA CYS A 763 -16.92 -16.89 -11.62
C CYS A 763 -18.42 -17.04 -11.27
N MET A 764 -19.12 -15.92 -11.08
CA MET A 764 -20.56 -15.91 -10.83
C MET A 764 -21.35 -16.38 -12.06
N ALA A 765 -21.01 -15.93 -13.27
CA ALA A 765 -21.67 -16.37 -14.50
C ALA A 765 -21.56 -17.90 -14.71
N ILE A 766 -20.38 -18.49 -14.48
CA ILE A 766 -20.20 -19.95 -14.57
C ILE A 766 -20.98 -20.66 -13.44
N LEU A 767 -21.07 -20.08 -12.24
CA LEU A 767 -21.87 -20.64 -11.14
C LEU A 767 -23.37 -20.62 -11.46
N SER A 768 -23.90 -19.50 -11.98
CA SER A 768 -25.29 -19.35 -12.41
C SER A 768 -25.68 -20.43 -13.44
N ALA A 769 -24.77 -20.79 -14.35
CA ALA A 769 -25.01 -21.88 -15.30
C ALA A 769 -25.14 -23.26 -14.66
N PHE A 770 -24.50 -23.51 -13.51
CA PHE A 770 -24.64 -24.77 -12.77
C PHE A 770 -25.94 -24.84 -11.96
N ASP A 771 -26.39 -23.71 -11.43
CA ASP A 771 -27.61 -23.60 -10.62
C ASP A 771 -28.86 -23.28 -11.47
N ASN A 772 -28.69 -22.99 -12.78
CA ASN A 772 -29.75 -22.96 -13.78
C ASN A 772 -30.51 -24.30 -13.83
N GLY A 773 -31.85 -24.23 -13.93
CA GLY A 773 -32.74 -25.40 -13.92
C GLY A 773 -32.47 -26.44 -15.01
N SER A 774 -31.80 -26.07 -16.10
CA SER A 774 -31.38 -26.97 -17.18
C SER A 774 -30.17 -27.84 -16.81
N ILE A 775 -29.27 -27.37 -15.94
CA ILE A 775 -28.06 -28.10 -15.53
C ILE A 775 -28.20 -28.70 -14.13
N GLY A 776 -28.75 -27.95 -13.16
CA GLY A 776 -28.91 -28.40 -11.78
C GLY A 776 -29.75 -29.68 -11.63
N ARG A 777 -30.63 -29.95 -12.60
CA ARG A 777 -31.48 -31.16 -12.64
C ARG A 777 -30.81 -32.45 -13.13
N LEU A 778 -29.61 -32.38 -13.71
CA LEU A 778 -28.93 -33.50 -14.38
C LEU A 778 -28.28 -34.49 -13.39
N LYS A 779 -29.09 -35.12 -12.52
CA LYS A 779 -28.63 -35.96 -11.40
C LYS A 779 -27.60 -37.00 -11.83
N ARG A 780 -27.81 -37.71 -12.95
CA ARG A 780 -26.90 -38.78 -13.42
C ARG A 780 -25.56 -38.21 -13.90
N THR A 781 -25.54 -36.96 -14.39
CA THR A 781 -24.31 -36.24 -14.70
C THR A 781 -23.58 -35.81 -13.43
N TRP A 782 -24.29 -35.27 -12.43
CA TRP A 782 -23.72 -34.84 -11.16
C TRP A 782 -23.14 -36.00 -10.33
N GLU A 783 -23.77 -37.18 -10.35
CA GLU A 783 -23.30 -38.42 -9.70
C GLU A 783 -21.92 -38.88 -10.22
N LEU A 784 -21.53 -38.53 -11.45
CA LEU A 784 -20.23 -38.89 -12.04
C LEU A 784 -19.08 -37.91 -11.69
N ILE A 785 -19.35 -36.81 -10.98
CA ILE A 785 -18.31 -35.84 -10.61
C ILE A 785 -17.58 -36.31 -9.35
N ASN A 786 -16.25 -36.37 -9.41
CA ASN A 786 -15.46 -36.79 -8.25
C ASN A 786 -15.52 -35.81 -7.08
N GLY A 787 -15.41 -36.33 -5.85
CA GLY A 787 -15.56 -35.56 -4.62
C GLY A 787 -14.67 -34.31 -4.52
N ARG A 788 -13.48 -34.31 -5.16
CA ARG A 788 -12.59 -33.14 -5.23
C ARG A 788 -13.24 -31.98 -5.99
N SER A 789 -13.80 -32.21 -7.18
CA SER A 789 -14.48 -31.16 -7.95
C SER A 789 -15.79 -30.72 -7.29
N ILE A 790 -16.53 -31.64 -6.67
CA ILE A 790 -17.71 -31.27 -5.85
C ILE A 790 -17.32 -30.38 -4.65
N GLN A 791 -16.19 -30.65 -3.98
CA GLN A 791 -15.74 -29.83 -2.86
C GLN A 791 -15.26 -28.44 -3.29
N ILE A 792 -14.65 -28.32 -4.47
CA ILE A 792 -14.32 -27.02 -5.10
C ILE A 792 -15.62 -26.24 -5.36
N LEU A 793 -16.63 -26.85 -5.98
CA LEU A 793 -17.92 -26.21 -6.25
C LEU A 793 -18.65 -25.78 -4.96
N ARG A 794 -18.62 -26.60 -3.90
CA ARG A 794 -19.14 -26.23 -2.57
C ARG A 794 -18.41 -25.01 -1.99
N ASN A 795 -17.09 -24.90 -2.20
CA ASN A 795 -16.33 -23.74 -1.74
C ASN A 795 -16.70 -22.47 -2.53
N ILE A 796 -16.86 -22.58 -3.85
CA ILE A 796 -17.36 -21.49 -4.71
C ILE A 796 -18.75 -21.04 -4.26
N ARG A 797 -19.70 -21.97 -4.04
CA ARG A 797 -21.05 -21.67 -3.52
C ARG A 797 -21.06 -21.05 -2.12
N ARG A 798 -20.08 -21.38 -1.26
CA ARG A 798 -19.96 -20.74 0.08
C ARG A 798 -19.45 -19.29 -0.02
N VAL A 799 -18.58 -19.01 -0.98
CA VAL A 799 -18.00 -17.67 -1.22
C VAL A 799 -18.98 -16.77 -1.95
N MET A 800 -19.53 -17.23 -3.08
CA MET A 800 -20.39 -16.47 -4.00
C MET A 800 -21.89 -16.58 -3.70
N GLY A 801 -22.27 -17.28 -2.62
CA GLY A 801 -23.68 -17.53 -2.30
C GLY A 801 -24.43 -16.30 -1.80
N ALA A 802 -25.70 -16.16 -2.21
CA ALA A 802 -26.57 -15.04 -1.84
C ALA A 802 -26.98 -14.99 -0.34
N ASN A 803 -26.58 -15.98 0.45
CA ASN A 803 -26.86 -16.08 1.89
C ASN A 803 -26.47 -14.78 2.61
N ARG A 804 -27.35 -14.29 3.50
CA ARG A 804 -27.18 -13.03 4.25
C ARG A 804 -26.73 -11.85 3.35
N ASN A 805 -27.38 -11.67 2.19
CA ASN A 805 -27.08 -10.63 1.20
C ASN A 805 -25.60 -10.63 0.74
N PHE A 806 -25.10 -11.82 0.39
CA PHE A 806 -23.72 -12.07 -0.06
C PHE A 806 -22.64 -11.71 0.98
N SER A 807 -22.91 -11.89 2.29
CA SER A 807 -22.01 -11.47 3.39
C SER A 807 -20.55 -11.91 3.20
N ASN A 808 -20.34 -13.19 2.86
CA ASN A 808 -19.01 -13.77 2.70
C ASN A 808 -18.25 -13.15 1.50
N TYR A 809 -18.96 -12.85 0.41
CA TYR A 809 -18.38 -12.17 -0.75
C TYR A 809 -18.04 -10.71 -0.43
N ARG A 810 -18.90 -10.01 0.32
CA ARG A 810 -18.66 -8.62 0.76
C ARG A 810 -17.43 -8.53 1.67
N GLU A 811 -17.29 -9.44 2.63
CA GLU A 811 -16.08 -9.53 3.47
C GLU A 811 -14.81 -9.79 2.64
N ILE A 812 -14.92 -10.64 1.62
CA ILE A 812 -13.80 -10.95 0.71
C ILE A 812 -13.44 -9.73 -0.15
N ILE A 813 -14.41 -9.06 -0.79
CA ILE A 813 -14.11 -7.97 -1.74
C ILE A 813 -13.41 -6.80 -1.03
N HIS A 814 -13.84 -6.42 0.18
CA HIS A 814 -13.18 -5.38 0.99
C HIS A 814 -11.76 -5.75 1.45
N ARG A 815 -11.32 -7.01 1.30
CA ARG A 815 -9.94 -7.47 1.61
C ARG A 815 -9.12 -7.84 0.36
N VAL A 816 -9.70 -7.80 -0.85
CA VAL A 816 -9.01 -8.18 -2.08
C VAL A 816 -8.10 -7.04 -2.56
N ILE A 817 -6.81 -7.34 -2.68
CA ILE A 817 -5.85 -6.44 -3.32
C ILE A 817 -6.01 -6.57 -4.85
N PRO A 818 -6.14 -5.46 -5.61
CA PRO A 818 -6.22 -5.49 -7.07
C PRO A 818 -5.00 -6.17 -7.75
N PRO A 819 -5.14 -6.73 -8.96
CA PRO A 819 -6.30 -6.67 -9.86
C PRO A 819 -7.46 -7.57 -9.41
N CYS A 820 -8.67 -7.17 -9.79
CA CYS A 820 -9.93 -7.83 -9.45
C CYS A 820 -11.02 -7.45 -10.46
N ILE A 821 -12.00 -8.33 -10.68
CA ILE A 821 -13.29 -8.01 -11.30
C ILE A 821 -14.40 -8.34 -10.30
N PRO A 822 -14.99 -7.35 -9.61
CA PRO A 822 -16.12 -7.60 -8.73
C PRO A 822 -17.33 -8.10 -9.53
N PHE A 823 -18.17 -8.93 -8.91
CA PHE A 823 -19.47 -9.29 -9.49
C PHE A 823 -20.40 -8.06 -9.49
N LEU A 824 -20.71 -7.56 -10.70
CA LEU A 824 -21.38 -6.27 -10.91
C LEU A 824 -22.80 -6.23 -10.33
N GLY A 825 -23.51 -7.36 -10.30
CA GLY A 825 -24.91 -7.43 -9.86
C GLY A 825 -25.15 -6.92 -8.44
N ILE A 826 -24.18 -7.12 -7.53
CA ILE A 826 -24.28 -6.63 -6.14
C ILE A 826 -24.20 -5.10 -6.06
N TYR A 827 -23.32 -4.48 -6.86
CA TYR A 827 -23.21 -3.02 -6.92
C TYR A 827 -24.47 -2.41 -7.53
N LEU A 828 -25.05 -3.03 -8.57
CA LEU A 828 -26.32 -2.59 -9.16
C LEU A 828 -27.50 -2.78 -8.19
N GLN A 829 -27.50 -3.83 -7.36
CA GLN A 829 -28.48 -4.04 -6.29
C GLN A 829 -28.38 -2.93 -5.23
N ASP A 830 -27.17 -2.61 -4.76
CA ASP A 830 -26.96 -1.57 -3.75
C ASP A 830 -27.32 -0.18 -4.29
N LEU A 831 -26.93 0.15 -5.53
CA LEU A 831 -27.33 1.39 -6.21
C LEU A 831 -28.86 1.46 -6.41
N THR A 832 -29.53 0.34 -6.73
CA THR A 832 -30.99 0.27 -6.80
C THR A 832 -31.63 0.60 -5.45
N PHE A 833 -31.14 -0.03 -4.38
CA PHE A 833 -31.64 0.21 -3.02
C PHE A 833 -31.41 1.65 -2.54
N ILE A 834 -30.28 2.26 -2.89
CA ILE A 834 -30.01 3.68 -2.63
C ILE A 834 -30.97 4.58 -3.43
N GLU A 835 -31.22 4.27 -4.70
CA GLU A 835 -32.06 5.08 -5.57
C GLU A 835 -33.54 5.05 -5.14
N ASP A 836 -34.11 3.86 -4.91
CA ASP A 836 -35.52 3.71 -4.51
C ASP A 836 -35.77 4.04 -3.03
N GLY A 837 -34.79 3.76 -2.15
CA GLY A 837 -34.93 3.99 -0.71
C GLY A 837 -34.81 5.47 -0.28
N ASN A 838 -34.35 6.37 -1.16
CA ASN A 838 -34.04 7.76 -0.80
C ASN A 838 -34.63 8.73 -1.84
N SER A 839 -35.41 9.72 -1.41
CA SER A 839 -35.95 10.76 -2.29
C SER A 839 -34.84 11.67 -2.86
N ASN A 840 -34.97 12.16 -4.10
CA ASN A 840 -33.99 13.06 -4.73
C ASN A 840 -33.91 14.44 -4.05
N PHE A 841 -34.97 14.86 -3.38
CA PHE A 841 -35.06 16.12 -2.63
C PHE A 841 -35.41 15.85 -1.15
N LEU A 842 -35.03 16.77 -0.26
CA LEU A 842 -35.31 16.65 1.18
C LEU A 842 -36.79 16.96 1.48
N LYS A 843 -37.49 16.03 2.13
CA LYS A 843 -38.94 16.09 2.44
C LYS A 843 -39.45 17.32 3.22
N LYS A 844 -38.55 18.17 3.74
CA LYS A 844 -38.91 19.44 4.44
C LYS A 844 -38.70 20.69 3.57
N SER A 845 -38.00 20.56 2.45
CA SER A 845 -37.55 21.66 1.59
C SER A 845 -37.48 21.13 0.15
N ASN A 846 -38.57 21.24 -0.61
CA ASN A 846 -38.69 20.57 -1.92
C ASN A 846 -37.59 20.96 -2.94
N ASN A 847 -36.96 22.13 -2.78
CA ASN A 847 -35.88 22.60 -3.66
C ASN A 847 -34.47 22.17 -3.18
N PHE A 848 -34.34 21.46 -2.06
CA PHE A 848 -33.04 21.01 -1.54
C PHE A 848 -32.71 19.62 -2.06
N ILE A 849 -31.71 19.54 -2.93
CA ILE A 849 -31.11 18.30 -3.44
C ILE A 849 -30.63 17.46 -2.24
N ASN A 850 -31.01 16.18 -2.19
CA ASN A 850 -30.63 15.26 -1.12
C ASN A 850 -29.18 14.79 -1.28
N PHE A 851 -28.22 15.62 -0.89
CA PHE A 851 -26.79 15.30 -1.04
C PHE A 851 -26.38 14.05 -0.23
N ALA A 852 -27.05 13.76 0.90
CA ALA A 852 -26.82 12.53 1.66
C ALA A 852 -27.17 11.24 0.86
N LYS A 853 -28.12 11.29 -0.09
CA LYS A 853 -28.33 10.20 -1.07
C LYS A 853 -27.12 10.09 -2.00
N ARG A 854 -26.66 11.23 -2.54
CA ARG A 854 -25.56 11.30 -3.51
C ARG A 854 -24.22 10.85 -2.91
N MET A 855 -23.98 11.09 -1.62
CA MET A 855 -22.85 10.52 -0.87
C MET A 855 -22.85 8.97 -0.92
N LYS A 856 -23.98 8.33 -0.60
CA LYS A 856 -24.10 6.86 -0.67
C LYS A 856 -23.90 6.32 -2.10
N THR A 857 -24.48 7.00 -3.09
CA THR A 857 -24.28 6.65 -4.52
C THR A 857 -22.80 6.75 -4.91
N ALA A 858 -22.12 7.83 -4.50
CA ALA A 858 -20.70 8.02 -4.78
C ALA A 858 -19.81 6.98 -4.09
N GLU A 859 -20.11 6.59 -2.85
CA GLU A 859 -19.35 5.57 -2.11
C GLU A 859 -19.36 4.22 -2.86
N VAL A 860 -20.53 3.75 -3.31
CA VAL A 860 -20.64 2.50 -4.09
C VAL A 860 -19.94 2.62 -5.47
N ILE A 861 -19.97 3.79 -6.10
CA ILE A 861 -19.23 4.05 -7.34
C ILE A 861 -17.72 4.08 -7.10
N GLN A 862 -17.22 4.70 -6.03
CA GLN A 862 -15.80 4.70 -5.69
C GLN A 862 -15.29 3.28 -5.39
N ASP A 863 -16.09 2.49 -4.66
CA ASP A 863 -15.78 1.09 -4.41
C ASP A 863 -15.79 0.24 -5.69
N LEU A 864 -16.61 0.60 -6.68
CA LEU A 864 -16.59 -0.01 -8.02
C LEU A 864 -15.39 0.45 -8.85
N GLN A 865 -14.92 1.68 -8.72
CA GLN A 865 -13.81 2.22 -9.51
C GLN A 865 -12.42 1.81 -9.02
N GLN A 866 -12.24 1.47 -7.73
CA GLN A 866 -10.90 1.19 -7.19
C GLN A 866 -10.15 0.07 -7.95
N TYR A 867 -10.83 -1.00 -8.36
CA TYR A 867 -10.22 -2.12 -9.08
C TYR A 867 -10.00 -1.86 -10.59
N GLN A 868 -10.61 -0.82 -11.18
CA GLN A 868 -10.34 -0.41 -12.57
C GLN A 868 -8.88 0.09 -12.74
N SER A 869 -8.30 0.66 -11.68
CA SER A 869 -6.98 1.29 -11.72
C SER A 869 -5.80 0.34 -12.01
N ILE A 870 -5.86 -0.91 -11.53
CA ILE A 870 -4.75 -1.88 -11.59
C ILE A 870 -5.11 -3.00 -12.56
N HIS A 871 -4.36 -3.08 -13.66
CA HIS A 871 -4.64 -3.98 -14.77
C HIS A 871 -4.03 -5.37 -14.55
N TYR A 872 -4.68 -6.40 -15.10
CA TYR A 872 -4.15 -7.76 -15.14
C TYR A 872 -2.86 -7.87 -15.96
N MET A 873 -1.78 -8.37 -15.34
CA MET A 873 -0.50 -8.66 -16.00
C MET A 873 -0.55 -10.02 -16.70
N LEU A 874 -1.42 -10.16 -17.70
CA LEU A 874 -1.68 -11.41 -18.43
C LEU A 874 -1.46 -11.23 -19.93
N ASN A 875 -0.82 -12.22 -20.56
CA ASN A 875 -0.64 -12.26 -22.02
C ASN A 875 -1.97 -12.63 -22.71
N ALA A 876 -2.36 -11.84 -23.72
CA ALA A 876 -3.52 -12.14 -24.56
C ALA A 876 -3.16 -13.13 -25.67
N VAL A 877 -3.97 -14.18 -25.86
CA VAL A 877 -3.81 -15.17 -26.95
C VAL A 877 -4.96 -14.99 -27.95
N PRO A 878 -4.73 -14.38 -29.13
CA PRO A 878 -5.80 -14.03 -30.07
C PRO A 878 -6.67 -15.22 -30.47
N ASP A 879 -6.09 -16.37 -30.81
CA ASP A 879 -6.84 -17.55 -31.27
C ASP A 879 -7.78 -18.11 -30.19
N ILE A 880 -7.39 -18.03 -28.91
CA ILE A 880 -8.24 -18.45 -27.78
C ILE A 880 -9.33 -17.40 -27.52
N GLN A 881 -9.02 -16.10 -27.62
CA GLN A 881 -10.03 -15.05 -27.50
C GLN A 881 -11.05 -15.11 -28.64
N GLU A 882 -10.65 -15.46 -29.87
CA GLU A 882 -11.57 -15.67 -30.99
C GLU A 882 -12.45 -16.91 -30.78
N PHE A 883 -11.85 -18.04 -30.38
CA PHE A 883 -12.59 -19.25 -29.98
C PHE A 883 -13.65 -18.96 -28.90
N ILE A 884 -13.32 -18.13 -27.90
CA ILE A 884 -14.28 -17.67 -26.88
C ILE A 884 -15.40 -16.84 -27.52
N LYS A 885 -15.09 -15.82 -28.34
CA LYS A 885 -16.12 -14.98 -29.01
C LYS A 885 -17.10 -15.81 -29.83
N THR A 886 -16.61 -16.72 -30.68
CA THR A 886 -17.46 -17.57 -31.53
C THR A 886 -18.40 -18.44 -30.70
N HIS A 887 -17.99 -18.83 -29.49
CA HIS A 887 -18.79 -19.69 -28.61
C HIS A 887 -19.70 -18.95 -27.62
N LEU A 888 -19.43 -17.67 -27.32
CA LEU A 888 -20.35 -16.81 -26.55
C LEU A 888 -21.66 -16.53 -27.30
N GLN A 889 -21.63 -16.59 -28.63
CA GLN A 889 -22.81 -16.51 -29.50
C GLN A 889 -23.55 -17.86 -29.52
N SER A 890 -24.26 -18.17 -28.42
CA SER A 890 -25.20 -19.31 -28.40
C SER A 890 -26.27 -19.14 -29.48
N SER A 891 -26.50 -20.18 -30.27
CA SER A 891 -27.61 -20.21 -31.23
C SER A 891 -28.92 -20.76 -30.65
N ARG A 892 -28.91 -21.17 -29.37
CA ARG A 892 -30.06 -21.76 -28.65
C ARG A 892 -30.52 -20.85 -27.53
N ASP A 893 -31.83 -20.75 -27.36
CA ASP A 893 -32.47 -20.06 -26.24
C ASP A 893 -32.58 -20.95 -24.97
N GLU A 894 -33.07 -20.37 -23.87
CA GLU A 894 -33.19 -21.07 -22.60
C GLU A 894 -34.23 -22.21 -22.62
N GLU A 895 -35.28 -22.10 -23.44
CA GLU A 895 -36.32 -23.13 -23.55
C GLU A 895 -35.83 -24.33 -24.37
N GLU A 896 -35.12 -24.09 -25.48
CA GLU A 896 -34.42 -25.13 -26.24
C GLU A 896 -33.42 -25.88 -25.34
N LEU A 897 -32.65 -25.17 -24.53
CA LEU A 897 -31.68 -25.75 -23.60
C LEU A 897 -32.37 -26.56 -22.49
N TYR A 898 -33.49 -26.07 -21.94
CA TYR A 898 -34.28 -26.83 -20.96
C TYR A 898 -34.92 -28.09 -21.57
N ASN A 899 -35.47 -27.98 -22.78
CA ASN A 899 -36.03 -29.10 -23.52
C ASN A 899 -34.95 -30.12 -23.93
N LEU A 900 -33.73 -29.68 -24.25
CA LEU A 900 -32.58 -30.56 -24.48
C LEU A 900 -32.16 -31.28 -23.17
N SER A 901 -32.15 -30.59 -22.03
CA SER A 901 -31.94 -31.23 -20.72
C SER A 901 -32.97 -32.32 -20.43
N LEU A 902 -34.26 -32.07 -20.71
CA LEU A 902 -35.34 -33.06 -20.54
C LEU A 902 -35.17 -34.28 -21.47
N LYS A 903 -34.68 -34.09 -22.70
CA LYS A 903 -34.37 -35.19 -23.64
C LYS A 903 -33.18 -36.03 -23.17
N LEU A 904 -32.16 -35.41 -22.57
CA LEU A 904 -30.91 -36.07 -22.15
C LEU A 904 -31.03 -36.83 -20.82
N GLU A 905 -31.78 -36.28 -19.86
CA GLU A 905 -32.12 -36.94 -18.60
C GLU A 905 -33.61 -36.68 -18.32
N PRO A 906 -34.53 -37.58 -18.73
CA PRO A 906 -35.96 -37.46 -18.46
C PRO A 906 -36.31 -37.38 -16.96
N ARG A 907 -37.54 -36.97 -16.65
CA ARG A 907 -38.06 -36.93 -15.27
C ARG A 907 -38.39 -38.35 -14.79
N GLU A 908 -37.48 -38.96 -14.03
CA GLU A 908 -37.66 -40.30 -13.44
C GLU A 908 -38.91 -40.35 -12.55
N HIS A 909 -39.76 -41.36 -12.72
CA HIS A 909 -40.75 -41.74 -11.72
C HIS A 909 -40.12 -42.75 -10.72
N GLY A 910 -40.77 -42.97 -9.57
CA GLY A 910 -40.18 -43.72 -8.46
C GLY A 910 -39.74 -45.14 -8.84
N GLU A 911 -40.53 -45.83 -9.66
CA GLU A 911 -40.29 -47.21 -10.09
C GLU A 911 -39.15 -47.32 -11.11
N ASP A 912 -39.03 -46.36 -12.05
CA ASP A 912 -37.92 -46.27 -13.01
C ASP A 912 -36.56 -46.28 -12.32
N THR A 913 -36.49 -45.62 -11.15
CA THR A 913 -35.25 -45.46 -10.38
C THR A 913 -34.73 -46.79 -9.83
N ILE A 914 -35.65 -47.70 -9.48
CA ILE A 914 -35.32 -49.04 -8.98
C ILE A 914 -34.93 -49.95 -10.14
N ALA A 915 -35.76 -49.99 -11.20
CA ALA A 915 -35.50 -50.78 -12.40
C ALA A 915 -34.18 -50.39 -13.09
N ARG A 916 -33.85 -49.08 -13.11
CA ARG A 916 -32.57 -48.58 -13.62
C ARG A 916 -31.39 -49.03 -12.75
N ARG A 917 -31.48 -48.91 -11.41
CA ARG A 917 -30.38 -49.29 -10.52
C ARG A 917 -30.04 -50.78 -10.58
N LEU A 918 -31.05 -51.65 -10.72
CA LEU A 918 -30.83 -53.08 -10.99
C LEU A 918 -30.03 -53.26 -12.30
N LYS A 919 -30.53 -52.68 -13.39
CA LYS A 919 -29.91 -52.77 -14.73
C LYS A 919 -28.50 -52.15 -14.82
N GLU A 920 -28.22 -51.11 -14.03
CA GLU A 920 -26.89 -50.50 -13.91
C GLU A 920 -25.95 -51.28 -12.98
N SER A 921 -26.48 -52.08 -12.04
CA SER A 921 -25.70 -52.96 -11.16
C SER A 921 -25.27 -54.29 -11.80
N GLY A 922 -25.86 -54.66 -12.94
CA GLY A 922 -25.57 -55.92 -13.63
C GLY A 922 -26.30 -57.14 -13.06
N LEU A 923 -27.41 -56.93 -12.36
CA LEU A 923 -28.35 -57.93 -11.85
C LEU A 923 -29.59 -58.05 -12.76
#